data_AF-A0A354IVI4-F1
#
_entry.id   AF-A0A354IVI4-F1
#
_cell.length_a   1.000
_cell.length_b   1.000
_cell.length_c   1.000
_cell.angle_alpha   90.00
_cell.angle_beta   90.00
_cell.angle_gamma   90.00
#
_symmetry.space_group_name_H-M   'P 1'
#
loop_
_entity.id
_entity.type
_entity.pdbx_description
1 polymer ?
#
loop_
_entity_poly.entity_id
_entity_poly.type
_entity_poly.pdbx_seq_one_letter_code
_entity_poly.pdbx_strand_id
1 'polypeptide(L)'
;GDLTVNNAGPGTATVTGLDDDATLTTSGNGDVDVDQPEGSVNLNNGGPGTVSVIGLNDGETVNVTGNGPTTVSNPQGDATLHNGGSGVLTVTGPAPDSQLDLTGSGPFAVDLAGFPAGGHIGLNNVDGADVQVLHAPAGAQIDSLGAGDITILAPAGDVHVHNAGTGTMVIEQPADGSTVTKTGSGPALIDHPVGGFTLDNDDSGPVTVQHLPAGSTLVLQGSGPVVVESNLAQGEHVQVDTSGNSNVQLANNGKGTIDVIGDLQLDSGDAMSIKLGGDATTALTVAGTVSLDGTPLNLTLDPDYAAHLGDTITLLDNDGSDAVVGTFAGLAEGAAILVGGKLFSISYVGGTGNDVVLTRVNDGPSGAVTISGSATQHQTLTASNTLGDTDGMGNVSYRWLADGALVAVGSSYVLTQAQVGKAITVVASYLDAEGTVETVSSSATERVANVNDAPTGAVLIAGNATLGQTLTASNTLADQDGMGTVSYQWQANGADIAGATGGSLTLDAALIGKTIGVVARYTDGFGAAEAVGSASTEAVRDGNGVAPSVEALAPALGNGGLLGDGNGDGILDALQPSVVSMAVPGAANASSYVTLVAGAVNGKPVADANPLTDVHSVHDAIDLPSWAQTPMDGISFTAKVNAPGATENFSLYVDASSGVNGYWAKDASGVLVNLASAAYGGQMVTEGDKIRLDFHITEGSQFDVGVAGDSNIVSNGVAAHASLSLIGYVIDTPDEQGPGNAFD
;
A
#
# COMPACT_ATOMS: atom_id res chain seq x y z
N GLY A 1 -76.58 54.99 -30.73
CA GLY A 1 -75.69 54.54 -31.83
C GLY A 1 -74.29 55.11 -31.64
N ASP A 2 -73.31 54.75 -32.48
CA ASP A 2 -71.91 55.14 -32.28
C ASP A 2 -71.68 56.65 -32.17
N LEU A 3 -70.83 57.05 -31.24
CA LEU A 3 -70.55 58.44 -30.89
C LEU A 3 -69.04 58.71 -30.81
N THR A 4 -68.60 59.86 -31.31
CA THR A 4 -67.22 60.34 -31.11
C THR A 4 -67.25 61.66 -30.34
N VAL A 5 -66.50 61.73 -29.24
CA VAL A 5 -66.38 62.91 -28.38
C VAL A 5 -64.93 63.37 -28.35
N ASN A 6 -64.66 64.62 -28.75
CA ASN A 6 -63.37 65.27 -28.54
C ASN A 6 -63.54 66.35 -27.47
N ASN A 7 -63.22 66.00 -26.22
CA ASN A 7 -63.29 66.93 -25.10
C ASN A 7 -61.92 67.56 -24.83
N ALA A 8 -61.66 68.68 -25.49
CA ALA A 8 -60.42 69.45 -25.30
C ALA A 8 -60.49 70.45 -24.12
N GLY A 9 -61.65 70.59 -23.46
CA GLY A 9 -61.87 71.54 -22.36
C GLY A 9 -61.65 70.92 -20.98
N PRO A 10 -61.63 71.74 -19.90
CA PRO A 10 -61.41 71.27 -18.53
C PRO A 10 -62.69 70.75 -17.83
N GLY A 11 -63.86 70.81 -18.48
CA GLY A 11 -65.12 70.33 -17.91
C GLY A 11 -65.47 68.93 -18.41
N THR A 12 -66.36 68.24 -17.71
CA THR A 12 -66.82 66.90 -18.09
C THR A 12 -67.91 66.96 -19.16
N ALA A 13 -67.83 66.11 -20.18
CA ALA A 13 -68.89 65.93 -21.18
C ALA A 13 -69.76 64.73 -20.80
N THR A 14 -71.08 64.91 -20.65
CA THR A 14 -71.99 63.81 -20.29
C THR A 14 -72.76 63.29 -21.49
N VAL A 15 -72.74 61.98 -21.68
CA VAL A 15 -73.49 61.21 -22.67
C VAL A 15 -74.58 60.43 -21.93
N THR A 16 -75.85 60.67 -22.27
CA THR A 16 -77.01 60.00 -21.67
C THR A 16 -77.75 59.18 -22.73
N GLY A 17 -78.29 58.02 -22.37
CA GLY A 17 -79.08 57.19 -23.29
C GLY A 17 -78.26 56.66 -24.46
N LEU A 18 -77.03 56.19 -24.17
CA LEU A 18 -76.21 55.50 -25.15
C LEU A 18 -76.82 54.11 -25.39
N ASP A 19 -77.22 53.85 -26.65
CA ASP A 19 -77.82 52.56 -27.04
C ASP A 19 -76.92 51.39 -26.67
N ASP A 20 -77.55 50.25 -26.40
CA ASP A 20 -76.89 48.95 -26.23
C ASP A 20 -75.91 48.63 -27.39
N ASP A 21 -74.76 48.08 -27.03
CA ASP A 21 -73.60 47.79 -27.89
C ASP A 21 -72.95 48.99 -28.62
N ALA A 22 -73.36 50.23 -28.34
CA ALA A 22 -72.82 51.39 -29.05
C ALA A 22 -71.33 51.63 -28.75
N THR A 23 -70.59 52.09 -29.75
CA THR A 23 -69.18 52.48 -29.60
C THR A 23 -69.04 53.97 -29.29
N LEU A 24 -68.44 54.30 -28.14
CA LEU A 24 -67.99 55.64 -27.79
C LEU A 24 -66.48 55.76 -27.99
N THR A 25 -66.07 56.59 -28.96
CA THR A 25 -64.66 56.96 -29.15
C THR A 25 -64.37 58.33 -28.55
N THR A 26 -63.42 58.42 -27.62
CA THR A 26 -63.07 59.67 -26.95
C THR A 26 -61.65 60.12 -27.26
N SER A 27 -61.44 61.44 -27.25
CA SER A 27 -60.14 62.09 -27.39
C SER A 27 -60.13 63.42 -26.65
N GLY A 28 -58.93 63.96 -26.40
CA GLY A 28 -58.77 65.22 -25.65
C GLY A 28 -58.47 65.00 -24.16
N ASN A 29 -58.28 66.10 -23.43
CA ASN A 29 -57.81 66.09 -22.03
C ASN A 29 -58.93 66.14 -20.99
N GLY A 30 -60.16 66.46 -21.39
CA GLY A 30 -61.29 66.54 -20.48
C GLY A 30 -62.02 65.21 -20.34
N ASP A 31 -62.68 65.01 -19.19
CA ASP A 31 -63.38 63.77 -18.86
C ASP A 31 -64.69 63.61 -19.65
N VAL A 32 -65.14 62.36 -19.80
CA VAL A 32 -66.40 62.01 -20.46
C VAL A 32 -67.18 61.03 -19.58
N ASP A 33 -68.39 61.40 -19.19
CA ASP A 33 -69.29 60.52 -18.45
C ASP A 33 -70.31 59.88 -19.41
N VAL A 34 -70.51 58.57 -19.28
CA VAL A 34 -71.63 57.82 -19.86
C VAL A 34 -72.58 57.51 -18.71
N ASP A 35 -73.64 58.30 -18.59
CA ASP A 35 -74.60 58.21 -17.50
C ASP A 35 -75.78 57.30 -17.90
N GLN A 36 -75.96 56.20 -17.15
CA GLN A 36 -77.04 55.23 -17.31
C GLN A 36 -77.19 54.75 -18.77
N PRO A 37 -76.20 54.02 -19.32
CA PRO A 37 -76.32 53.44 -20.66
C PRO A 37 -77.52 52.49 -20.74
N GLU A 38 -78.10 52.34 -21.94
CA GLU A 38 -79.27 51.45 -22.13
C GLU A 38 -78.91 49.95 -22.04
N GLY A 39 -77.63 49.61 -22.18
CA GLY A 39 -77.08 48.25 -22.11
C GLY A 39 -75.55 48.25 -22.10
N SER A 40 -74.96 47.28 -22.79
CA SER A 40 -73.51 47.08 -22.91
C SER A 40 -72.86 48.21 -23.74
N VAL A 41 -71.60 48.53 -23.45
CA VAL A 41 -70.91 49.67 -24.10
C VAL A 41 -69.50 49.32 -24.58
N ASN A 42 -69.15 49.81 -25.77
CA ASN A 42 -67.81 49.71 -26.34
C ASN A 42 -67.11 51.07 -26.22
N LEU A 43 -65.98 51.14 -25.52
CA LEU A 43 -65.23 52.37 -25.26
C LEU A 43 -63.87 52.32 -25.97
N ASN A 44 -63.53 53.38 -26.69
CA ASN A 44 -62.20 53.60 -27.25
C ASN A 44 -61.65 54.93 -26.72
N ASN A 45 -60.91 54.87 -25.60
CA ASN A 45 -60.33 56.05 -24.98
C ASN A 45 -58.90 56.30 -25.49
N GLY A 46 -58.78 57.17 -26.49
CA GLY A 46 -57.49 57.56 -27.06
C GLY A 46 -56.83 58.76 -26.36
N GLY A 47 -57.52 59.43 -25.43
CA GLY A 47 -57.05 60.65 -24.76
C GLY A 47 -56.65 60.42 -23.30
N PRO A 48 -55.97 61.40 -22.66
CA PRO A 48 -55.61 61.31 -21.24
C PRO A 48 -56.78 61.62 -20.28
N GLY A 49 -57.91 62.16 -20.75
CA GLY A 49 -59.12 62.34 -19.93
C GLY A 49 -59.76 61.00 -19.55
N THR A 50 -60.44 60.95 -18.41
CA THR A 50 -61.10 59.73 -17.92
C THR A 50 -62.45 59.55 -18.60
N VAL A 51 -62.76 58.32 -19.04
CA VAL A 51 -64.11 57.95 -19.46
C VAL A 51 -64.80 57.20 -18.34
N SER A 52 -65.92 57.71 -17.82
CA SER A 52 -66.63 57.11 -16.69
C SER A 52 -67.99 56.55 -17.12
N VAL A 53 -68.23 55.25 -16.99
CA VAL A 53 -69.56 54.65 -17.11
C VAL A 53 -70.22 54.66 -15.74
N ILE A 54 -71.34 55.36 -15.59
CA ILE A 54 -72.01 55.55 -14.30
C ILE A 54 -73.32 54.76 -14.30
N GLY A 55 -73.46 53.83 -13.35
CA GLY A 55 -74.68 53.08 -13.11
C GLY A 55 -74.95 51.97 -14.13
N LEU A 56 -73.92 51.23 -14.55
CA LEU A 56 -74.05 50.05 -15.41
C LEU A 56 -75.07 49.06 -14.83
N ASN A 57 -76.01 48.59 -15.65
CA ASN A 57 -77.03 47.62 -15.22
C ASN A 57 -76.39 46.24 -14.95
N ASP A 58 -77.08 45.43 -14.14
CA ASP A 58 -76.70 44.06 -13.81
C ASP A 58 -76.60 43.17 -15.07
N GLY A 59 -75.49 42.44 -15.20
CA GLY A 59 -75.18 41.52 -16.29
C GLY A 59 -74.60 42.17 -17.56
N GLU A 60 -74.38 43.49 -17.57
CA GLU A 60 -73.92 44.20 -18.77
C GLU A 60 -72.39 44.16 -18.96
N THR A 61 -71.97 44.45 -20.19
CA THR A 61 -70.56 44.39 -20.61
C THR A 61 -69.98 45.79 -20.90
N VAL A 62 -68.73 46.02 -20.48
CA VAL A 62 -67.93 47.19 -20.89
C VAL A 62 -66.67 46.70 -21.60
N ASN A 63 -66.55 46.98 -22.90
CA ASN A 63 -65.35 46.66 -23.68
C ASN A 63 -64.50 47.90 -23.89
N VAL A 64 -63.30 47.95 -23.33
CA VAL A 64 -62.39 49.09 -23.39
C VAL A 64 -61.22 48.81 -24.32
N THR A 65 -60.94 49.78 -25.17
CA THR A 65 -59.75 49.86 -26.02
C THR A 65 -59.11 51.25 -25.87
N GLY A 66 -57.84 51.37 -26.28
CA GLY A 66 -57.10 52.63 -26.19
C GLY A 66 -56.18 52.71 -24.98
N ASN A 67 -55.64 53.90 -24.71
CA ASN A 67 -54.56 54.11 -23.73
C ASN A 67 -54.98 55.01 -22.56
N GLY A 68 -56.17 55.62 -22.64
CA GLY A 68 -56.69 56.51 -21.60
C GLY A 68 -57.36 55.75 -20.45
N PRO A 69 -57.44 56.35 -19.24
CA PRO A 69 -58.09 55.73 -18.09
C PRO A 69 -59.60 55.61 -18.30
N THR A 70 -60.19 54.53 -17.78
CA THR A 70 -61.64 54.29 -17.82
C THR A 70 -62.13 53.95 -16.42
N THR A 71 -63.30 54.44 -16.02
CA THR A 71 -63.92 54.12 -14.73
C THR A 71 -65.31 53.52 -14.96
N VAL A 72 -65.67 52.46 -14.26
CA VAL A 72 -67.04 51.95 -14.13
C VAL A 72 -67.49 52.24 -12.70
N SER A 73 -68.42 53.16 -12.54
CA SER A 73 -68.86 53.68 -11.24
C SER A 73 -70.24 53.14 -10.87
N ASN A 74 -70.34 52.56 -9.68
CA ASN A 74 -71.57 52.01 -9.10
C ASN A 74 -72.31 51.03 -10.03
N PRO A 75 -71.65 49.96 -10.55
CA PRO A 75 -72.36 48.91 -11.27
C PRO A 75 -73.41 48.28 -10.35
N GLN A 76 -74.61 48.01 -10.88
CA GLN A 76 -75.77 47.61 -10.09
C GLN A 76 -75.79 46.12 -9.69
N GLY A 77 -74.87 45.33 -10.24
CA GLY A 77 -74.77 43.88 -10.02
C GLY A 77 -73.55 43.31 -10.73
N ASP A 78 -73.70 42.13 -11.31
CA ASP A 78 -72.66 41.44 -12.06
C ASP A 78 -72.26 42.26 -13.30
N ALA A 79 -70.99 42.19 -13.70
CA ALA A 79 -70.52 42.88 -14.89
C ALA A 79 -69.38 42.15 -15.59
N THR A 80 -69.38 42.18 -16.92
CA THR A 80 -68.23 41.71 -17.72
C THR A 80 -67.43 42.92 -18.19
N LEU A 81 -66.16 42.98 -17.81
CA LEU A 81 -65.28 44.12 -18.10
C LEU A 81 -64.10 43.62 -18.91
N HIS A 82 -64.04 44.00 -20.19
CA HIS A 82 -62.93 43.66 -21.07
C HIS A 82 -61.99 44.85 -21.23
N ASN A 83 -60.73 44.73 -20.82
CA ASN A 83 -59.71 45.75 -21.06
C ASN A 83 -58.70 45.25 -22.12
N GLY A 84 -58.99 45.57 -23.38
CA GLY A 84 -58.05 45.38 -24.50
C GLY A 84 -57.06 46.54 -24.68
N GLY A 85 -57.12 47.56 -23.82
CA GLY A 85 -56.28 48.75 -23.84
C GLY A 85 -55.05 48.68 -22.94
N SER A 86 -54.31 49.78 -22.87
CA SER A 86 -53.17 49.96 -21.94
C SER A 86 -53.47 50.89 -20.76
N GLY A 87 -54.60 51.62 -20.81
CA GLY A 87 -55.07 52.41 -19.68
C GLY A 87 -55.70 51.53 -18.59
N VAL A 88 -55.69 52.01 -17.35
CA VAL A 88 -56.33 51.30 -16.22
C VAL A 88 -57.84 51.42 -16.34
N LEU A 89 -58.53 50.28 -16.22
CA LEU A 89 -59.98 50.20 -16.04
C LEU A 89 -60.27 50.09 -14.54
N THR A 90 -60.83 51.14 -13.96
CA THR A 90 -61.13 51.21 -12.51
C THR A 90 -62.62 50.94 -12.28
N VAL A 91 -62.96 50.03 -11.38
CA VAL A 91 -64.33 49.85 -10.89
C VAL A 91 -64.43 50.53 -9.54
N THR A 92 -65.41 51.39 -9.33
CA THR A 92 -65.65 52.06 -8.05
C THR A 92 -67.05 51.78 -7.54
N GLY A 93 -67.19 51.52 -6.24
CA GLY A 93 -68.48 51.27 -5.61
C GLY A 93 -69.27 50.07 -6.18
N PRO A 94 -68.65 48.90 -6.41
CA PRO A 94 -69.40 47.73 -6.88
C PRO A 94 -70.52 47.35 -5.89
N ALA A 95 -71.62 46.81 -6.41
CA ALA A 95 -72.68 46.25 -5.59
C ALA A 95 -72.14 45.05 -4.77
N PRO A 96 -72.53 44.88 -3.49
CA PRO A 96 -72.22 43.67 -2.74
C PRO A 96 -72.84 42.43 -3.38
N ASP A 97 -72.21 41.28 -3.17
CA ASP A 97 -72.59 39.97 -3.69
C ASP A 97 -72.55 39.87 -5.23
N SER A 98 -71.91 40.82 -5.92
CA SER A 98 -71.74 40.78 -7.38
C SER A 98 -70.50 40.01 -7.81
N GLN A 99 -70.47 39.61 -9.07
CA GLN A 99 -69.31 39.04 -9.76
C GLN A 99 -68.85 39.93 -10.90
N LEU A 100 -67.55 40.25 -10.91
CA LEU A 100 -66.88 40.98 -11.99
C LEU A 100 -66.04 40.01 -12.81
N ASP A 101 -66.45 39.76 -14.06
CA ASP A 101 -65.68 38.99 -15.03
C ASP A 101 -64.70 39.92 -15.74
N LEU A 102 -63.42 39.84 -15.35
CA LEU A 102 -62.34 40.69 -15.84
C LEU A 102 -61.58 39.97 -16.96
N THR A 103 -61.64 40.51 -18.18
CA THR A 103 -61.04 39.92 -19.38
C THR A 103 -60.14 40.92 -20.11
N GLY A 104 -59.30 40.45 -21.03
CA GLY A 104 -58.28 41.25 -21.71
C GLY A 104 -56.97 41.34 -20.94
N SER A 105 -55.95 41.91 -21.59
CA SER A 105 -54.58 42.00 -21.06
C SER A 105 -54.25 43.33 -20.39
N GLY A 106 -55.17 44.30 -20.45
CA GLY A 106 -54.98 45.62 -19.84
C GLY A 106 -55.19 45.62 -18.33
N PRO A 107 -54.63 46.58 -17.59
CA PRO A 107 -54.70 46.62 -16.13
C PRO A 107 -56.09 46.99 -15.59
N PHE A 108 -56.45 46.42 -14.43
CA PHE A 108 -57.68 46.69 -13.70
C PHE A 108 -57.40 47.19 -12.29
N ALA A 109 -58.27 48.06 -11.80
CA ALA A 109 -58.36 48.41 -10.39
C ALA A 109 -59.80 48.26 -9.91
N VAL A 110 -60.02 47.71 -8.72
CA VAL A 110 -61.33 47.58 -8.07
C VAL A 110 -61.23 48.31 -6.74
N ASP A 111 -61.79 49.51 -6.68
CA ASP A 111 -61.79 50.34 -5.49
C ASP A 111 -63.02 50.06 -4.63
N LEU A 112 -62.78 49.48 -3.45
CA LEU A 112 -63.79 49.12 -2.46
C LEU A 112 -63.99 50.23 -1.40
N ALA A 113 -63.54 51.46 -1.67
CA ALA A 113 -63.84 52.59 -0.81
C ALA A 113 -65.36 52.75 -0.58
N GLY A 114 -65.79 52.65 0.68
CA GLY A 114 -67.21 52.75 1.06
C GLY A 114 -68.02 51.45 0.87
N PHE A 115 -67.39 50.36 0.44
CA PHE A 115 -67.99 49.03 0.39
C PHE A 115 -68.40 48.56 1.80
N PRO A 116 -69.51 47.83 1.98
CA PRO A 116 -69.96 47.44 3.32
C PRO A 116 -68.95 46.50 3.99
N ALA A 117 -68.72 46.73 5.29
CA ALA A 117 -67.94 45.81 6.11
C ALA A 117 -68.61 44.42 6.11
N GLY A 118 -67.84 43.36 5.86
CA GLY A 118 -68.39 42.01 5.68
C GLY A 118 -69.00 41.76 4.29
N GLY A 119 -68.98 42.73 3.38
CA GLY A 119 -69.48 42.57 2.02
C GLY A 119 -68.65 41.58 1.22
N HIS A 120 -69.31 40.90 0.29
CA HIS A 120 -68.74 39.90 -0.60
C HIS A 120 -68.62 40.44 -2.03
N ILE A 121 -67.51 40.14 -2.71
CA ILE A 121 -67.28 40.49 -4.12
C ILE A 121 -66.55 39.35 -4.82
N GLY A 122 -67.09 38.88 -5.94
CA GLY A 122 -66.44 37.91 -6.83
C GLY A 122 -65.63 38.62 -7.91
N LEU A 123 -64.38 38.21 -8.09
CA LEU A 123 -63.47 38.71 -9.11
C LEU A 123 -62.94 37.54 -9.95
N ASN A 124 -63.32 37.49 -11.21
CA ASN A 124 -62.91 36.44 -12.12
C ASN A 124 -61.92 37.00 -13.16
N ASN A 125 -60.62 36.95 -12.84
CA ASN A 125 -59.55 37.33 -13.77
C ASN A 125 -59.25 36.21 -14.77
N VAL A 126 -59.86 36.27 -15.95
CA VAL A 126 -59.82 35.18 -16.95
C VAL A 126 -58.52 35.18 -17.76
N ASP A 127 -58.07 36.37 -18.19
CA ASP A 127 -57.02 36.53 -19.21
C ASP A 127 -55.65 36.90 -18.62
N GLY A 128 -55.49 36.90 -17.30
CA GLY A 128 -54.21 37.13 -16.65
C GLY A 128 -53.77 38.61 -16.62
N ALA A 129 -54.74 39.52 -16.56
CA ALA A 129 -54.47 40.95 -16.37
C ALA A 129 -53.87 41.23 -14.98
N ASP A 130 -53.20 42.37 -14.82
CA ASP A 130 -52.87 42.92 -13.49
C ASP A 130 -54.16 43.50 -12.87
N VAL A 131 -54.65 42.88 -11.80
CA VAL A 131 -55.88 43.28 -11.09
C VAL A 131 -55.52 43.71 -9.68
N GLN A 132 -55.78 44.98 -9.35
CA GLN A 132 -55.56 45.53 -8.01
C GLN A 132 -56.88 45.79 -7.29
N VAL A 133 -57.01 45.36 -6.04
CA VAL A 133 -58.12 45.72 -5.15
C VAL A 133 -57.62 46.79 -4.18
N LEU A 134 -58.28 47.94 -4.20
CA LEU A 134 -57.92 49.12 -3.41
C LEU A 134 -58.91 49.32 -2.25
N HIS A 135 -58.43 49.83 -1.13
CA HIS A 135 -59.24 50.27 0.01
C HIS A 135 -60.25 49.23 0.53
N ALA A 136 -59.86 47.95 0.55
CA ALA A 136 -60.68 46.88 1.11
C ALA A 136 -60.98 47.17 2.60
N PRO A 137 -62.26 47.30 3.00
CA PRO A 137 -62.63 47.54 4.39
C PRO A 137 -62.40 46.29 5.26
N ALA A 138 -62.31 46.47 6.58
CA ALA A 138 -62.21 45.35 7.50
C ALA A 138 -63.42 44.41 7.37
N GLY A 139 -63.14 43.11 7.32
CA GLY A 139 -64.08 42.02 7.10
C GLY A 139 -64.49 41.79 5.64
N ALA A 140 -63.93 42.52 4.66
CA ALA A 140 -64.25 42.29 3.25
C ALA A 140 -63.98 40.83 2.84
N GLN A 141 -64.89 40.27 2.03
CA GLN A 141 -64.77 38.94 1.45
C GLN A 141 -64.54 39.07 -0.05
N ILE A 142 -63.41 38.56 -0.53
CA ILE A 142 -62.97 38.69 -1.92
C ILE A 142 -62.74 37.29 -2.47
N ASP A 143 -63.51 36.93 -3.50
CA ASP A 143 -63.46 35.61 -4.12
C ASP A 143 -62.75 35.69 -5.47
N SER A 144 -61.81 34.79 -5.72
CA SER A 144 -61.16 34.61 -7.00
C SER A 144 -61.55 33.26 -7.63
N LEU A 145 -62.09 33.32 -8.85
CA LEU A 145 -62.44 32.16 -9.68
C LEU A 145 -61.51 32.00 -10.89
N GLY A 146 -60.66 33.02 -11.15
CA GLY A 146 -59.92 33.19 -12.38
C GLY A 146 -58.53 32.52 -12.40
N ALA A 147 -57.90 32.55 -13.58
CA ALA A 147 -56.54 32.05 -13.76
C ALA A 147 -55.46 33.10 -13.53
N GLY A 148 -55.81 34.39 -13.56
CA GLY A 148 -54.91 35.52 -13.33
C GLY A 148 -54.80 35.91 -11.86
N ASP A 149 -53.69 36.57 -11.52
CA ASP A 149 -53.40 37.04 -10.17
C ASP A 149 -54.30 38.23 -9.79
N ILE A 150 -54.56 38.37 -8.49
CA ILE A 150 -55.30 39.51 -7.91
C ILE A 150 -54.53 40.02 -6.70
N THR A 151 -54.24 41.31 -6.67
CA THR A 151 -53.48 41.95 -5.57
C THR A 151 -54.38 42.85 -4.74
N ILE A 152 -54.57 42.51 -3.47
CA ILE A 152 -55.29 43.31 -2.47
C ILE A 152 -54.28 44.20 -1.76
N LEU A 153 -54.42 45.51 -1.93
CA LEU A 153 -53.48 46.50 -1.42
C LEU A 153 -53.94 47.08 -0.08
N ALA A 154 -53.13 46.87 0.96
CA ALA A 154 -53.25 47.46 2.30
C ALA A 154 -54.69 47.39 2.87
N PRO A 155 -55.25 46.19 3.08
CA PRO A 155 -56.58 46.04 3.67
C PRO A 155 -56.62 46.67 5.07
N ALA A 156 -57.73 47.33 5.40
CA ALA A 156 -57.84 48.16 6.61
C ALA A 156 -57.90 47.37 7.93
N GLY A 157 -58.01 46.04 7.87
CA GLY A 157 -58.16 45.15 9.01
C GLY A 157 -58.32 43.71 8.51
N ASP A 158 -59.17 42.93 9.18
CA ASP A 158 -59.43 41.53 8.80
C ASP A 158 -59.86 41.42 7.33
N VAL A 159 -59.45 40.36 6.64
CA VAL A 159 -59.84 40.11 5.25
C VAL A 159 -60.06 38.62 5.04
N HIS A 160 -61.13 38.27 4.33
CA HIS A 160 -61.42 36.91 3.90
C HIS A 160 -61.17 36.81 2.40
N VAL A 161 -60.33 35.84 2.02
CA VAL A 161 -59.99 35.58 0.63
C VAL A 161 -60.34 34.14 0.28
N HIS A 162 -61.23 33.94 -0.70
CA HIS A 162 -61.56 32.62 -1.23
C HIS A 162 -60.92 32.45 -2.61
N ASN A 163 -59.90 31.60 -2.75
CA ASN A 163 -59.28 31.33 -4.06
C ASN A 163 -59.69 29.95 -4.56
N ALA A 164 -60.67 29.88 -5.45
CA ALA A 164 -60.99 28.67 -6.21
C ALA A 164 -60.19 28.59 -7.54
N GLY A 165 -59.59 29.69 -7.96
CA GLY A 165 -58.82 29.82 -9.19
C GLY A 165 -57.40 29.27 -9.12
N THR A 166 -56.66 29.42 -10.22
CA THR A 166 -55.23 29.03 -10.31
C THR A 166 -54.27 30.21 -10.18
N GLY A 167 -54.77 31.44 -10.35
CA GLY A 167 -53.99 32.65 -10.11
C GLY A 167 -53.73 32.85 -8.62
N THR A 168 -52.69 33.60 -8.28
CA THR A 168 -52.33 33.90 -6.89
C THR A 168 -53.14 35.09 -6.38
N MET A 169 -53.75 34.94 -5.21
CA MET A 169 -54.24 36.10 -4.47
C MET A 169 -53.13 36.67 -3.60
N VAL A 170 -52.65 37.86 -3.96
CA VAL A 170 -51.62 38.58 -3.21
C VAL A 170 -52.32 39.53 -2.23
N ILE A 171 -51.96 39.47 -0.95
CA ILE A 171 -52.39 40.40 0.09
C ILE A 171 -51.15 41.18 0.50
N GLU A 172 -51.04 42.41 0.00
CA GLU A 172 -49.90 43.28 0.27
C GLU A 172 -50.20 44.16 1.49
N GLN A 173 -49.26 44.22 2.43
CA GLN A 173 -49.34 45.07 3.62
C GLN A 173 -50.64 44.87 4.44
N PRO A 174 -51.02 43.63 4.82
CA PRO A 174 -52.11 43.46 5.79
C PRO A 174 -51.81 44.19 7.10
N ALA A 175 -52.86 44.71 7.72
CA ALA A 175 -52.75 45.52 8.93
C ALA A 175 -52.21 44.71 10.12
N ASP A 176 -51.43 45.37 10.98
CA ASP A 176 -50.96 44.78 12.25
C ASP A 176 -52.14 44.41 13.15
N GLY A 177 -52.08 43.21 13.74
CA GLY A 177 -53.12 42.61 14.57
C GLY A 177 -54.36 42.10 13.80
N SER A 178 -54.36 42.10 12.47
CA SER A 178 -55.48 41.60 11.66
C SER A 178 -55.54 40.07 11.58
N THR A 179 -56.68 39.57 11.13
CA THR A 179 -56.86 38.17 10.71
C THR A 179 -57.00 38.09 9.18
N VAL A 180 -56.14 37.31 8.54
CA VAL A 180 -56.27 36.94 7.13
C VAL A 180 -56.82 35.52 7.07
N THR A 181 -58.04 35.35 6.58
CA THR A 181 -58.64 34.03 6.39
C THR A 181 -58.56 33.63 4.92
N LYS A 182 -57.96 32.47 4.64
CA LYS A 182 -57.86 31.89 3.30
C LYS A 182 -58.67 30.61 3.20
N THR A 183 -59.49 30.52 2.15
CA THR A 183 -60.21 29.29 1.75
C THR A 183 -60.05 29.01 0.25
N GLY A 184 -60.42 27.82 -0.21
CA GLY A 184 -60.28 27.39 -1.60
C GLY A 184 -58.89 26.83 -1.93
N SER A 185 -58.83 26.05 -3.02
CA SER A 185 -57.64 25.28 -3.41
C SER A 185 -56.53 26.09 -4.09
N GLY A 186 -56.80 27.33 -4.53
CA GLY A 186 -55.83 28.20 -5.18
C GLY A 186 -54.82 28.83 -4.22
N PRO A 187 -53.65 29.28 -4.72
CA PRO A 187 -52.58 29.82 -3.88
C PRO A 187 -52.87 31.25 -3.37
N ALA A 188 -52.27 31.62 -2.25
CA ALA A 188 -52.20 33.02 -1.82
C ALA A 188 -50.78 33.40 -1.37
N LEU A 189 -50.46 34.68 -1.51
CA LEU A 189 -49.21 35.28 -1.08
C LEU A 189 -49.53 36.43 -0.13
N ILE A 190 -49.00 36.41 1.08
CA ILE A 190 -49.04 37.54 2.01
C ILE A 190 -47.66 38.18 1.99
N ASP A 191 -47.62 39.45 1.59
CA ASP A 191 -46.38 40.16 1.34
C ASP A 191 -46.29 41.47 2.13
N HIS A 192 -45.10 41.77 2.66
CA HIS A 192 -44.80 42.98 3.42
C HIS A 192 -45.84 43.33 4.51
N PRO A 193 -46.28 42.41 5.37
CA PRO A 193 -47.24 42.71 6.44
C PRO A 193 -46.76 43.86 7.33
N VAL A 194 -47.69 44.70 7.80
CA VAL A 194 -47.35 45.89 8.60
C VAL A 194 -46.78 45.50 9.97
N GLY A 195 -47.20 44.35 10.51
CA GLY A 195 -46.78 43.82 11.80
C GLY A 195 -47.18 42.36 11.96
N GLY A 196 -47.47 41.94 13.20
CA GLY A 196 -47.95 40.58 13.48
C GLY A 196 -49.42 40.40 13.08
N PHE A 197 -49.82 39.18 12.71
CA PHE A 197 -51.20 38.91 12.31
C PHE A 197 -51.55 37.43 12.52
N THR A 198 -52.85 37.11 12.44
CA THR A 198 -53.33 35.72 12.45
C THR A 198 -53.63 35.27 11.02
N LEU A 199 -53.04 34.16 10.60
CA LEU A 199 -53.37 33.49 9.35
C LEU A 199 -54.23 32.27 9.65
N ASP A 200 -55.45 32.27 9.13
CA ASP A 200 -56.36 31.13 9.20
C ASP A 200 -56.48 30.50 7.80
N ASN A 201 -55.83 29.35 7.60
CA ASN A 201 -55.88 28.62 6.33
C ASN A 201 -56.54 27.26 6.55
N ASP A 202 -57.82 27.15 6.18
CA ASP A 202 -58.64 25.98 6.49
C ASP A 202 -58.79 24.98 5.32
N ASP A 203 -58.26 25.31 4.14
CA ASP A 203 -58.45 24.52 2.91
C ASP A 203 -57.13 24.10 2.27
N SER A 204 -57.16 23.35 1.17
CA SER A 204 -55.96 22.73 0.59
C SER A 204 -55.01 23.69 -0.14
N GLY A 205 -55.38 24.96 -0.33
CA GLY A 205 -54.57 25.95 -1.06
C GLY A 205 -53.40 26.46 -0.23
N PRO A 206 -52.18 26.54 -0.80
CA PRO A 206 -51.02 27.03 -0.06
C PRO A 206 -51.06 28.53 0.15
N VAL A 207 -50.61 28.97 1.33
CA VAL A 207 -50.35 30.39 1.63
C VAL A 207 -48.88 30.57 1.87
N THR A 208 -48.22 31.43 1.09
CA THR A 208 -46.86 31.87 1.35
C THR A 208 -46.90 33.20 2.11
N VAL A 209 -46.15 33.31 3.20
CA VAL A 209 -45.95 34.54 3.96
C VAL A 209 -44.49 34.94 3.85
N GLN A 210 -44.22 36.16 3.41
CA GLN A 210 -42.86 36.66 3.22
C GLN A 210 -42.72 38.12 3.68
N HIS A 211 -41.48 38.57 3.87
CA HIS A 211 -41.14 39.94 4.31
C HIS A 211 -41.81 40.36 5.62
N LEU A 212 -42.01 39.42 6.55
CA LEU A 212 -42.43 39.71 7.93
C LEU A 212 -41.43 40.67 8.60
N PRO A 213 -41.88 41.80 9.17
CA PRO A 213 -41.01 42.69 9.93
C PRO A 213 -40.41 42.01 11.15
N ALA A 214 -39.17 42.33 11.49
CA ALA A 214 -38.53 41.85 12.71
C ALA A 214 -39.36 42.17 13.98
N GLY A 215 -39.47 41.19 14.87
CA GLY A 215 -40.24 41.28 16.11
C GLY A 215 -41.75 41.05 15.95
N SER A 216 -42.23 40.75 14.75
CA SER A 216 -43.63 40.37 14.53
C SER A 216 -43.93 38.95 15.00
N THR A 217 -45.20 38.70 15.34
CA THR A 217 -45.73 37.38 15.65
C THR A 217 -46.76 36.99 14.59
N LEU A 218 -46.51 35.87 13.89
CA LEU A 218 -47.45 35.22 13.01
C LEU A 218 -48.13 34.08 13.77
N VAL A 219 -49.46 34.12 13.90
CA VAL A 219 -50.23 33.03 14.51
C VAL A 219 -50.90 32.22 13.41
N LEU A 220 -50.60 30.92 13.35
CA LEU A 220 -51.17 30.02 12.35
C LEU A 220 -52.38 29.28 12.93
N GLN A 221 -53.46 29.25 12.15
CA GLN A 221 -54.68 28.50 12.41
C GLN A 221 -55.08 27.71 11.16
N GLY A 222 -55.91 26.69 11.38
CA GLY A 222 -56.44 25.83 10.33
C GLY A 222 -55.57 24.61 10.04
N SER A 223 -55.75 24.03 8.86
CA SER A 223 -55.08 22.77 8.46
C SER A 223 -54.46 22.79 7.06
N GLY A 224 -54.65 23.89 6.35
CA GLY A 224 -54.09 24.13 5.02
C GLY A 224 -52.59 24.41 5.07
N PRO A 225 -51.89 24.19 3.96
CA PRO A 225 -50.44 24.36 3.89
C PRO A 225 -50.03 25.84 3.99
N VAL A 226 -49.05 26.13 4.85
CA VAL A 226 -48.47 27.46 5.03
C VAL A 226 -46.96 27.41 4.81
N VAL A 227 -46.43 28.31 3.98
CA VAL A 227 -44.99 28.51 3.80
C VAL A 227 -44.62 29.83 4.47
N VAL A 228 -43.68 29.81 5.41
CA VAL A 228 -43.15 31.01 6.06
C VAL A 228 -41.72 31.25 5.57
N GLU A 229 -41.51 32.36 4.88
CA GLU A 229 -40.21 32.77 4.37
C GLU A 229 -39.66 33.97 5.17
N SER A 230 -38.47 33.78 5.74
CA SER A 230 -37.72 34.80 6.45
C SER A 230 -36.42 35.14 5.72
N ASN A 231 -36.09 36.42 5.63
CA ASN A 231 -34.81 36.91 5.08
C ASN A 231 -34.21 37.99 6.00
N LEU A 232 -34.38 37.80 7.31
CA LEU A 232 -34.01 38.77 8.34
C LEU A 232 -32.49 38.95 8.47
N ALA A 233 -32.07 40.13 8.94
CA ALA A 233 -30.67 40.39 9.24
C ALA A 233 -30.22 39.67 10.53
N GLN A 234 -28.90 39.58 10.72
CA GLN A 234 -28.35 38.93 11.91
C GLN A 234 -28.83 39.61 13.21
N GLY A 235 -29.34 38.81 14.15
CA GLY A 235 -29.86 39.28 15.44
C GLY A 235 -31.31 39.73 15.43
N GLU A 236 -31.94 39.79 14.25
CA GLU A 236 -33.40 39.95 14.13
C GLU A 236 -34.09 38.58 14.20
N HIS A 237 -35.35 38.58 14.64
CA HIS A 237 -36.17 37.38 14.73
C HIS A 237 -37.62 37.68 14.39
N VAL A 238 -38.37 36.67 14.01
CA VAL A 238 -39.84 36.68 13.94
C VAL A 238 -40.36 35.49 14.74
N GLN A 239 -41.55 35.63 15.30
CA GLN A 239 -42.20 34.56 16.03
C GLN A 239 -43.28 33.91 15.18
N VAL A 240 -43.34 32.58 15.19
CA VAL A 240 -44.37 31.80 14.49
C VAL A 240 -45.02 30.86 15.50
N ASP A 241 -46.31 31.05 15.77
CA ASP A 241 -47.11 30.15 16.59
C ASP A 241 -47.75 29.09 15.68
N THR A 242 -47.25 27.87 15.76
CA THR A 242 -47.68 26.70 14.99
C THR A 242 -48.72 25.85 15.72
N SER A 243 -49.14 26.25 16.93
CA SER A 243 -50.03 25.43 17.77
C SER A 243 -51.42 25.21 17.15
N GLY A 244 -51.87 26.13 16.28
CA GLY A 244 -53.14 26.03 15.57
C GLY A 244 -53.06 25.39 14.18
N ASN A 245 -51.85 25.20 13.61
CA ASN A 245 -51.64 24.58 12.31
C ASN A 245 -50.22 23.99 12.20
N SER A 246 -50.11 22.67 12.04
CA SER A 246 -48.85 21.96 11.90
C SER A 246 -48.41 21.71 10.46
N ASN A 247 -49.21 22.06 9.45
CA ASN A 247 -48.90 21.90 8.03
C ASN A 247 -48.09 23.12 7.54
N VAL A 248 -46.84 23.20 8.01
CA VAL A 248 -46.01 24.40 7.87
C VAL A 248 -44.64 24.08 7.27
N GLN A 249 -44.28 24.82 6.22
CA GLN A 249 -42.93 24.84 5.67
C GLN A 249 -42.21 26.08 6.17
N LEU A 250 -41.01 25.90 6.71
CA LEU A 250 -40.20 27.00 7.26
C LEU A 250 -38.97 27.20 6.38
N ALA A 251 -38.84 28.41 5.84
CA ALA A 251 -37.70 28.83 5.03
C ALA A 251 -36.99 30.01 5.67
N ASN A 252 -35.76 29.80 6.16
CA ASN A 252 -34.90 30.87 6.63
C ASN A 252 -33.77 31.13 5.62
N ASN A 253 -33.95 32.17 4.80
CA ASN A 253 -33.03 32.62 3.77
C ASN A 253 -32.08 33.73 4.27
N GLY A 254 -32.31 34.23 5.49
CA GLY A 254 -31.57 35.33 6.11
C GLY A 254 -30.50 34.85 7.11
N LYS A 255 -30.03 35.79 7.93
CA LYS A 255 -29.10 35.54 9.06
C LYS A 255 -29.78 35.69 10.43
N GLY A 256 -31.04 36.13 10.46
CA GLY A 256 -31.89 36.17 11.65
C GLY A 256 -32.49 34.81 11.98
N THR A 257 -33.41 34.76 12.95
CA THR A 257 -34.03 33.52 13.43
C THR A 257 -35.53 33.49 13.17
N ILE A 258 -36.08 32.28 13.04
CA ILE A 258 -37.52 32.02 13.18
C ILE A 258 -37.73 31.36 14.54
N ASP A 259 -38.47 32.01 15.42
CA ASP A 259 -38.73 31.52 16.77
C ASP A 259 -40.12 30.87 16.79
N VAL A 260 -40.16 29.55 16.86
CA VAL A 260 -41.41 28.78 16.90
C VAL A 260 -41.93 28.76 18.33
N ILE A 261 -43.13 29.31 18.52
CA ILE A 261 -43.84 29.29 19.80
C ILE A 261 -44.60 27.96 19.91
N GLY A 262 -44.13 27.09 20.80
CA GLY A 262 -44.76 25.79 21.08
C GLY A 262 -44.10 24.62 20.32
N ASP A 263 -44.86 23.56 20.11
CA ASP A 263 -44.38 22.34 19.45
C ASP A 263 -44.22 22.56 17.93
N LEU A 264 -43.11 22.08 17.37
CA LEU A 264 -42.87 22.02 15.93
C LEU A 264 -43.08 20.59 15.44
N GLN A 265 -44.19 20.36 14.73
CA GLN A 265 -44.55 19.04 14.20
C GLN A 265 -44.46 19.08 12.68
N LEU A 266 -43.41 18.49 12.11
CA LEU A 266 -43.18 18.40 10.67
C LEU A 266 -43.23 16.95 10.21
N ASP A 267 -43.69 16.75 8.97
CA ASP A 267 -43.69 15.45 8.31
C ASP A 267 -43.07 15.52 6.90
N SER A 268 -43.20 14.43 6.14
CA SER A 268 -42.66 14.31 4.77
C SER A 268 -43.19 15.34 3.74
N GLY A 269 -44.30 16.03 4.03
CA GLY A 269 -44.87 17.12 3.23
C GLY A 269 -44.34 18.51 3.60
N ASP A 270 -43.70 18.65 4.76
CA ASP A 270 -43.33 19.92 5.37
C ASP A 270 -41.85 20.25 5.16
N ALA A 271 -41.44 20.60 3.94
CA ALA A 271 -40.04 20.89 3.66
C ALA A 271 -39.48 22.05 4.51
N MET A 272 -38.28 21.84 5.06
CA MET A 272 -37.50 22.88 5.74
C MET A 272 -36.38 23.37 4.83
N SER A 273 -36.28 24.70 4.65
CA SER A 273 -35.24 25.31 3.80
C SER A 273 -34.39 26.29 4.61
N ILE A 274 -33.07 26.10 4.64
CA ILE A 274 -32.17 26.94 5.44
C ILE A 274 -30.96 27.37 4.59
N LYS A 275 -30.67 28.67 4.60
CA LYS A 275 -29.42 29.23 4.08
C LYS A 275 -28.40 29.35 5.21
N LEU A 276 -27.31 28.59 5.12
CA LEU A 276 -26.24 28.53 6.13
C LEU A 276 -25.30 29.74 5.98
N GLY A 277 -25.16 30.56 7.02
CA GLY A 277 -24.48 31.86 6.94
C GLY A 277 -23.33 32.13 7.92
N GLY A 278 -22.96 31.19 8.80
CA GLY A 278 -21.86 31.41 9.76
C GLY A 278 -21.92 30.62 11.08
N ASP A 279 -20.81 30.67 11.81
CA ASP A 279 -20.49 30.10 13.11
C ASP A 279 -21.26 30.78 14.26
N ALA A 280 -22.60 30.61 14.28
CA ALA A 280 -23.53 30.78 15.42
C ALA A 280 -24.97 31.10 14.96
N THR A 281 -25.28 31.06 13.66
CA THR A 281 -26.64 31.30 13.20
C THR A 281 -27.51 30.10 13.54
N THR A 282 -28.26 30.21 14.62
CA THR A 282 -29.41 29.36 14.91
C THR A 282 -30.51 29.72 13.93
N ALA A 283 -30.83 28.85 12.97
CA ALA A 283 -31.84 29.21 11.97
C ALA A 283 -33.24 29.25 12.57
N LEU A 284 -33.56 28.26 13.41
CA LEU A 284 -34.82 28.13 14.12
C LEU A 284 -34.56 27.92 15.61
N THR A 285 -35.31 28.63 16.45
CA THR A 285 -35.46 28.27 17.87
C THR A 285 -36.84 27.68 18.07
N VAL A 286 -36.96 26.64 18.90
CA VAL A 286 -38.25 25.99 19.18
C VAL A 286 -38.42 25.87 20.68
N ALA A 287 -39.56 26.37 21.18
CA ALA A 287 -39.87 26.40 22.62
C ALA A 287 -40.53 25.13 23.17
N GLY A 288 -40.73 24.13 22.32
CA GLY A 288 -41.49 22.91 22.61
C GLY A 288 -40.91 21.71 21.88
N THR A 289 -41.64 20.60 21.89
CA THR A 289 -41.15 19.37 21.24
C THR A 289 -41.01 19.53 19.73
N VAL A 290 -39.91 18.97 19.18
CA VAL A 290 -39.65 18.95 17.74
C VAL A 290 -39.88 17.53 17.22
N SER A 291 -40.78 17.36 16.25
CA SER A 291 -40.95 16.12 15.49
C SER A 291 -40.58 16.37 14.03
N LEU A 292 -39.65 15.59 13.49
CA LEU A 292 -39.14 15.75 12.13
C LEU A 292 -39.63 14.69 11.14
N ASP A 293 -40.34 13.64 11.58
CA ASP A 293 -40.92 12.51 10.81
C ASP A 293 -40.62 12.37 9.29
N GLY A 294 -39.34 12.30 8.89
CA GLY A 294 -38.95 12.18 7.47
C GLY A 294 -39.11 13.47 6.65
N THR A 295 -39.10 14.64 7.29
CA THR A 295 -39.13 15.97 6.68
C THR A 295 -37.98 16.18 5.70
N PRO A 296 -38.24 16.67 4.47
CA PRO A 296 -37.19 17.08 3.54
C PRO A 296 -36.41 18.29 4.08
N LEU A 297 -35.08 18.21 4.07
CA LEU A 297 -34.18 19.29 4.45
C LEU A 297 -33.43 19.84 3.23
N ASN A 298 -33.70 21.10 2.88
CA ASN A 298 -33.06 21.80 1.76
C ASN A 298 -32.07 22.83 2.30
N LEU A 299 -30.78 22.57 2.15
CA LEU A 299 -29.72 23.46 2.63
C LEU A 299 -29.03 24.17 1.48
N THR A 300 -28.76 25.46 1.67
CA THR A 300 -27.88 26.23 0.78
C THR A 300 -26.78 26.90 1.61
N LEU A 301 -25.64 27.19 1.00
CA LEU A 301 -24.54 27.89 1.66
C LEU A 301 -24.55 29.35 1.21
N ASP A 302 -24.46 30.30 2.15
CA ASP A 302 -24.25 31.70 1.82
C ASP A 302 -22.92 31.86 1.08
N PRO A 303 -22.87 32.47 -0.12
CA PRO A 303 -21.64 32.63 -0.87
C PRO A 303 -20.52 33.35 -0.09
N ASP A 304 -20.90 34.19 0.87
CA ASP A 304 -19.97 34.93 1.73
C ASP A 304 -19.49 34.12 2.96
N TYR A 305 -20.06 32.93 3.21
CA TYR A 305 -19.66 32.08 4.32
C TYR A 305 -18.55 31.10 3.90
N ALA A 306 -17.36 31.32 4.45
CA ALA A 306 -16.22 30.41 4.32
C ALA A 306 -16.22 29.41 5.48
N ALA A 307 -16.89 28.27 5.30
CA ALA A 307 -16.92 27.20 6.31
C ALA A 307 -15.54 26.55 6.50
N HIS A 308 -15.06 26.50 7.74
CA HIS A 308 -13.82 25.83 8.13
C HIS A 308 -14.11 24.47 8.77
N LEU A 309 -13.16 23.54 8.70
CA LEU A 309 -13.28 22.23 9.36
C LEU A 309 -13.52 22.39 10.87
N GLY A 310 -14.54 21.69 11.36
CA GLY A 310 -14.98 21.76 12.76
C GLY A 310 -15.97 22.87 13.07
N ASP A 311 -16.29 23.76 12.13
CA ASP A 311 -17.36 24.74 12.31
C ASP A 311 -18.69 24.03 12.61
N THR A 312 -19.42 24.53 13.59
CA THR A 312 -20.75 24.01 13.97
C THR A 312 -21.84 25.03 13.69
N ILE A 313 -22.94 24.58 13.09
CA ILE A 313 -24.11 25.40 12.78
C ILE A 313 -25.34 24.72 13.38
N THR A 314 -26.03 25.41 14.28
CA THR A 314 -27.30 24.93 14.84
C THR A 314 -28.43 25.24 13.86
N LEU A 315 -29.02 24.21 13.26
CA LEU A 315 -30.19 24.37 12.39
C LEU A 315 -31.44 24.64 13.23
N LEU A 316 -31.60 23.86 14.30
CA LEU A 316 -32.69 23.92 15.26
C LEU A 316 -32.09 23.91 16.67
N ASP A 317 -32.27 25.00 17.38
CA ASP A 317 -32.04 25.09 18.83
C ASP A 317 -33.36 24.74 19.51
N ASN A 318 -33.42 23.55 20.10
CA ASN A 318 -34.60 23.10 20.82
C ASN A 318 -34.41 23.47 22.28
N ASP A 319 -35.15 24.48 22.73
CA ASP A 319 -34.86 25.07 24.02
C ASP A 319 -35.15 24.10 25.19
N GLY A 320 -34.62 24.46 26.36
CA GLY A 320 -34.91 23.71 27.59
C GLY A 320 -34.37 22.28 27.58
N SER A 321 -35.27 21.30 27.67
CA SER A 321 -34.93 19.86 27.77
C SER A 321 -35.81 18.97 26.90
N ASP A 322 -36.59 19.58 26.02
CA ASP A 322 -37.55 18.89 25.18
C ASP A 322 -36.81 18.04 24.14
N ALA A 323 -37.40 16.94 23.69
CA ALA A 323 -36.72 16.03 22.77
C ALA A 323 -36.93 16.46 21.31
N VAL A 324 -35.89 16.31 20.48
CA VAL A 324 -36.04 16.15 19.03
C VAL A 324 -36.38 14.69 18.76
N VAL A 325 -37.50 14.45 18.09
CA VAL A 325 -38.04 13.12 17.77
C VAL A 325 -38.01 12.91 16.26
N GLY A 326 -37.50 11.76 15.84
CA GLY A 326 -37.33 11.43 14.43
C GLY A 326 -36.07 12.05 13.82
N THR A 327 -35.98 11.99 12.49
CA THR A 327 -34.85 12.51 11.71
C THR A 327 -35.38 13.12 10.41
N PHE A 328 -34.62 14.03 9.81
CA PHE A 328 -34.87 14.45 8.43
C PHE A 328 -34.78 13.27 7.45
N ALA A 329 -35.42 13.42 6.29
CA ALA A 329 -35.49 12.40 5.24
C ALA A 329 -34.10 11.85 4.85
N GLY A 330 -33.84 10.57 5.13
CA GLY A 330 -32.61 9.88 4.72
C GLY A 330 -31.34 10.29 5.49
N LEU A 331 -31.46 11.10 6.54
CA LEU A 331 -30.34 11.63 7.30
C LEU A 331 -30.35 11.05 8.73
N ALA A 332 -29.77 9.87 8.92
CA ALA A 332 -29.58 9.31 10.27
C ALA A 332 -28.56 10.13 11.10
N GLU A 333 -28.49 9.88 12.41
CA GLU A 333 -27.45 10.48 13.28
C GLU A 333 -26.04 10.26 12.70
N GLY A 334 -25.27 11.34 12.56
CA GLY A 334 -23.93 11.34 11.98
C GLY A 334 -23.88 11.28 10.45
N ALA A 335 -25.03 11.26 9.76
CA ALA A 335 -25.06 11.21 8.30
C ALA A 335 -24.33 12.41 7.68
N ALA A 336 -23.62 12.16 6.59
CA ALA A 336 -22.90 13.19 5.85
C ALA A 336 -23.82 13.83 4.80
N ILE A 337 -23.78 15.16 4.70
CA ILE A 337 -24.57 15.97 3.78
C ILE A 337 -23.67 16.99 3.07
N LEU A 338 -23.80 17.11 1.76
CA LEU A 338 -23.04 18.06 0.94
C LEU A 338 -23.85 19.35 0.77
N VAL A 339 -23.31 20.47 1.22
CA VAL A 339 -23.95 21.80 1.11
C VAL A 339 -22.96 22.78 0.49
N GLY A 340 -23.30 23.37 -0.65
CA GLY A 340 -22.39 24.30 -1.35
C GLY A 340 -21.03 23.69 -1.74
N GLY A 341 -20.95 22.37 -1.89
CA GLY A 341 -19.69 21.65 -2.15
C GLY A 341 -18.85 21.36 -0.90
N LYS A 342 -19.38 21.60 0.31
CA LYS A 342 -18.74 21.30 1.59
C LYS A 342 -19.52 20.19 2.31
N LEU A 343 -18.81 19.21 2.84
CA LEU A 343 -19.35 18.07 3.59
C LEU A 343 -19.58 18.41 5.07
N PHE A 344 -20.81 18.24 5.53
CA PHE A 344 -21.19 18.38 6.94
C PHE A 344 -21.68 17.04 7.48
N SER A 345 -21.58 16.84 8.79
CA SER A 345 -22.23 15.74 9.51
C SER A 345 -23.34 16.31 10.39
N ILE A 346 -24.51 15.68 10.37
CA ILE A 346 -25.67 16.09 11.17
C ILE A 346 -25.74 15.33 12.49
N SER A 347 -26.09 16.03 13.57
CA SER A 347 -26.41 15.44 14.88
C SER A 347 -27.74 15.98 15.39
N TYR A 348 -28.61 15.12 15.89
CA TYR A 348 -29.90 15.43 16.52
C TYR A 348 -29.84 15.50 18.05
N VAL A 349 -28.63 15.31 18.60
CA VAL A 349 -28.31 15.44 20.02
C VAL A 349 -27.14 16.43 20.20
N GLY A 350 -26.99 17.35 19.25
CA GLY A 350 -25.95 18.38 19.26
C GLY A 350 -26.26 19.48 20.27
N GLY A 351 -25.37 20.49 20.31
CA GLY A 351 -25.55 21.69 21.16
C GLY A 351 -25.68 21.35 22.65
N THR A 352 -26.86 21.60 23.22
CA THR A 352 -27.20 21.33 24.63
C THR A 352 -27.63 19.88 24.91
N GLY A 353 -27.72 19.03 23.87
CA GLY A 353 -28.02 17.60 23.96
C GLY A 353 -29.32 17.18 23.26
N ASN A 354 -30.07 18.15 22.75
CA ASN A 354 -31.35 18.00 22.06
C ASN A 354 -31.46 18.94 20.84
N ASP A 355 -30.35 19.48 20.34
CA ASP A 355 -30.33 20.38 19.18
C ASP A 355 -30.00 19.63 17.89
N VAL A 356 -30.44 20.19 16.76
CA VAL A 356 -30.01 19.73 15.43
C VAL A 356 -28.87 20.57 14.92
N VAL A 357 -27.68 19.99 14.89
CA VAL A 357 -26.43 20.67 14.58
C VAL A 357 -25.74 20.03 13.38
N LEU A 358 -25.26 20.86 12.46
CA LEU A 358 -24.31 20.46 11.43
C LEU A 358 -22.89 20.78 11.89
N THR A 359 -21.97 19.84 11.69
CA THR A 359 -20.53 20.06 11.89
C THR A 359 -19.82 19.89 10.56
N ARG A 360 -19.01 20.86 10.14
CA ARG A 360 -18.17 20.75 8.94
C ARG A 360 -17.09 19.69 9.17
N VAL A 361 -17.03 18.67 8.32
CA VAL A 361 -16.11 17.52 8.44
C VAL A 361 -15.24 17.37 7.20
N ASN A 362 -14.10 16.67 7.29
CA ASN A 362 -13.21 16.50 6.13
C ASN A 362 -13.84 15.63 5.04
N ASP A 363 -13.55 15.96 3.79
CA ASP A 363 -13.82 15.09 2.65
C ASP A 363 -12.74 14.01 2.60
N GLY A 364 -13.14 12.73 2.65
CA GLY A 364 -12.17 11.64 2.71
C GLY A 364 -11.59 11.29 1.32
N PRO A 365 -10.37 10.72 1.27
CA PRO A 365 -9.74 10.29 0.03
C PRO A 365 -10.57 9.21 -0.67
N SER A 366 -10.68 9.33 -1.99
CA SER A 366 -11.25 8.30 -2.86
C SER A 366 -10.17 7.62 -3.70
N GLY A 367 -10.50 6.49 -4.33
CA GLY A 367 -9.58 5.75 -5.20
C GLY A 367 -8.71 4.72 -4.46
N ALA A 368 -7.62 4.31 -5.09
CA ALA A 368 -6.77 3.24 -4.57
C ALA A 368 -5.27 3.51 -4.79
N VAL A 369 -4.45 2.84 -3.97
CA VAL A 369 -3.00 2.76 -4.14
C VAL A 369 -2.64 1.34 -4.56
N THR A 370 -1.83 1.21 -5.60
CA THR A 370 -1.47 -0.08 -6.20
C THR A 370 0.03 -0.25 -6.27
N ILE A 371 0.50 -1.49 -6.09
CA ILE A 371 1.89 -1.88 -6.28
C ILE A 371 2.00 -2.64 -7.60
N SER A 372 3.00 -2.29 -8.41
CA SER A 372 3.39 -3.02 -9.62
C SER A 372 4.83 -3.53 -9.51
N GLY A 373 5.17 -4.59 -10.27
CA GLY A 373 6.44 -5.31 -10.17
C GLY A 373 6.27 -6.71 -9.58
N SER A 374 7.33 -7.52 -9.63
CA SER A 374 7.34 -8.86 -9.05
C SER A 374 7.86 -8.83 -7.61
N ALA A 375 7.18 -9.51 -6.69
CA ALA A 375 7.65 -9.71 -5.32
C ALA A 375 8.76 -10.78 -5.30
N THR A 376 9.94 -10.44 -5.81
CA THR A 376 11.10 -11.33 -5.90
C THR A 376 12.35 -10.53 -5.53
N GLN A 377 13.28 -11.13 -4.79
CA GLN A 377 14.55 -10.50 -4.43
C GLN A 377 15.22 -9.86 -5.65
N HIS A 378 15.83 -8.69 -5.46
CA HIS A 378 16.47 -7.86 -6.48
C HIS A 378 15.53 -7.23 -7.53
N GLN A 379 14.21 -7.48 -7.46
CA GLN A 379 13.24 -6.78 -8.30
C GLN A 379 12.78 -5.46 -7.68
N THR A 380 12.31 -4.55 -8.54
CA THR A 380 11.78 -3.25 -8.13
C THR A 380 10.26 -3.29 -8.08
N LEU A 381 9.69 -2.87 -6.95
CA LEU A 381 8.28 -2.54 -6.81
C LEU A 381 8.08 -1.05 -7.07
N THR A 382 6.98 -0.69 -7.73
CA THR A 382 6.60 0.70 -8.03
C THR A 382 5.19 0.98 -7.55
N ALA A 383 5.03 2.07 -6.81
CA ALA A 383 3.74 2.55 -6.33
C ALA A 383 3.08 3.46 -7.37
N SER A 384 1.79 3.24 -7.59
CA SER A 384 0.93 4.12 -8.36
C SER A 384 -0.39 4.31 -7.61
N ASN A 385 -1.16 5.31 -8.00
CA ASN A 385 -2.44 5.58 -7.35
C ASN A 385 -3.45 6.16 -8.34
N THR A 386 -4.73 6.08 -7.98
CA THR A 386 -5.85 6.77 -8.64
C THR A 386 -6.59 7.65 -7.64
N LEU A 387 -5.86 8.20 -6.68
CA LEU A 387 -6.44 8.95 -5.58
C LEU A 387 -7.05 10.24 -6.10
N GLY A 388 -8.19 10.59 -5.52
CA GLY A 388 -8.86 11.86 -5.75
C GLY A 388 -9.45 12.36 -4.44
N ASP A 389 -9.43 13.66 -4.27
CA ASP A 389 -10.05 14.35 -3.15
C ASP A 389 -10.96 15.47 -3.65
N THR A 390 -12.11 15.65 -3.01
CA THR A 390 -13.14 16.60 -3.45
C THR A 390 -12.71 18.03 -3.15
N ASP A 391 -12.07 18.26 -2.02
CA ASP A 391 -11.59 19.58 -1.61
C ASP A 391 -10.23 19.95 -2.23
N GLY A 392 -9.46 18.96 -2.67
CA GLY A 392 -8.28 19.11 -3.52
C GLY A 392 -7.10 18.30 -3.00
N MET A 393 -6.28 17.81 -3.91
CA MET A 393 -5.17 16.90 -3.58
C MET A 393 -3.82 17.61 -3.66
N GLY A 394 -3.01 17.50 -2.60
CA GLY A 394 -1.60 17.87 -2.62
C GLY A 394 -0.69 16.81 -3.24
N ASN A 395 0.64 17.02 -3.08
CA ASN A 395 1.63 16.07 -3.58
C ASN A 395 1.60 14.76 -2.78
N VAL A 396 1.51 13.64 -3.49
CA VAL A 396 1.54 12.30 -2.88
C VAL A 396 2.96 11.87 -2.56
N SER A 397 3.17 11.46 -1.31
CA SER A 397 4.36 10.80 -0.82
C SER A 397 4.07 9.32 -0.52
N TYR A 398 5.10 8.47 -0.57
CA TYR A 398 4.94 7.02 -0.36
C TYR A 398 5.91 6.50 0.69
N ARG A 399 5.40 5.60 1.54
CA ARG A 399 6.16 4.82 2.53
C ARG A 399 5.94 3.34 2.29
N TRP A 400 7.03 2.60 2.04
CA TRP A 400 7.00 1.15 1.85
C TRP A 400 7.18 0.44 3.18
N LEU A 401 6.35 -0.57 3.44
CA LEU A 401 6.39 -1.37 4.66
C LEU A 401 6.51 -2.85 4.33
N ALA A 402 7.36 -3.55 5.09
CA ALA A 402 7.46 -5.01 5.08
C ALA A 402 6.91 -5.55 6.40
N ASP A 403 5.85 -6.36 6.35
CA ASP A 403 5.09 -6.84 7.52
C ASP A 403 4.76 -5.72 8.53
N GLY A 404 4.40 -4.53 8.02
CA GLY A 404 4.03 -3.36 8.82
C GLY A 404 5.19 -2.49 9.33
N ALA A 405 6.45 -2.89 9.12
CA ALA A 405 7.62 -2.08 9.46
C ALA A 405 8.12 -1.26 8.26
N LEU A 406 8.41 0.03 8.47
CA LEU A 406 8.93 0.92 7.42
C LEU A 406 10.29 0.42 6.89
N VAL A 407 10.42 0.30 5.57
CA VAL A 407 11.66 -0.14 4.90
C VAL A 407 12.21 0.87 3.89
N ALA A 408 11.35 1.71 3.29
CA ALA A 408 11.78 2.74 2.34
C ALA A 408 10.73 3.84 2.15
N VAL A 409 11.13 4.92 1.49
CA VAL A 409 10.26 6.02 1.03
C VAL A 409 10.50 6.29 -0.45
N GLY A 410 9.49 6.86 -1.13
CA GLY A 410 9.57 7.18 -2.56
C GLY A 410 8.68 6.28 -3.44
N SER A 411 8.56 6.62 -4.71
CA SER A 411 7.64 5.94 -5.64
C SER A 411 8.06 4.53 -6.05
N SER A 412 9.29 4.11 -5.75
CA SER A 412 9.78 2.78 -6.02
C SER A 412 10.66 2.23 -4.89
N TYR A 413 10.76 0.91 -4.82
CA TYR A 413 11.54 0.21 -3.81
C TYR A 413 12.13 -1.08 -4.38
N VAL A 414 13.45 -1.27 -4.22
CA VAL A 414 14.15 -2.49 -4.64
C VAL A 414 14.19 -3.48 -3.48
N LEU A 415 13.74 -4.71 -3.74
CA LEU A 415 13.70 -5.78 -2.74
C LEU A 415 15.10 -6.36 -2.49
N THR A 416 15.42 -6.58 -1.22
CA THR A 416 16.68 -7.19 -0.79
C THR A 416 16.43 -8.48 -0.02
N GLN A 417 17.49 -9.18 0.36
CA GLN A 417 17.40 -10.39 1.16
C GLN A 417 16.59 -10.21 2.45
N ALA A 418 16.68 -9.03 3.08
CA ALA A 418 15.97 -8.75 4.32
C ALA A 418 14.43 -8.76 4.19
N GLN A 419 13.90 -8.72 2.96
CA GLN A 419 12.47 -8.76 2.66
C GLN A 419 11.97 -10.14 2.23
N VAL A 420 12.85 -11.11 1.96
CA VAL A 420 12.43 -12.46 1.55
C VAL A 420 11.50 -13.08 2.60
N GLY A 421 10.39 -13.65 2.12
CA GLY A 421 9.34 -14.22 2.96
C GLY A 421 8.34 -13.22 3.58
N LYS A 422 8.57 -11.90 3.45
CA LYS A 422 7.66 -10.86 3.97
C LYS A 422 6.70 -10.39 2.89
N ALA A 423 5.53 -9.89 3.29
CA ALA A 423 4.62 -9.20 2.38
C ALA A 423 4.91 -7.69 2.38
N ILE A 424 4.82 -7.06 1.22
CA ILE A 424 5.08 -5.63 1.07
C ILE A 424 3.77 -4.87 0.89
N THR A 425 3.66 -3.74 1.59
CA THR A 425 2.56 -2.77 1.44
C THR A 425 3.17 -1.39 1.20
N VAL A 426 2.40 -0.48 0.60
CA VAL A 426 2.80 0.93 0.48
C VAL A 426 1.66 1.81 0.99
N VAL A 427 2.01 2.81 1.79
CA VAL A 427 1.10 3.84 2.26
C VAL A 427 1.38 5.12 1.49
N ALA A 428 0.39 5.58 0.74
CA ALA A 428 0.38 6.91 0.17
C ALA A 428 -0.10 7.91 1.21
N SER A 429 0.48 9.11 1.22
CA SER A 429 0.05 10.22 2.07
C SER A 429 0.19 11.56 1.36
N TYR A 430 -0.80 12.42 1.53
CA TYR A 430 -0.82 13.78 1.01
C TYR A 430 -1.49 14.72 2.01
N LEU A 431 -1.30 16.02 1.82
CA LEU A 431 -2.07 17.07 2.48
C LEU A 431 -3.13 17.53 1.47
N ASP A 432 -4.39 17.57 1.87
CA ASP A 432 -5.44 18.14 1.02
C ASP A 432 -5.37 19.69 0.99
N ALA A 433 -6.34 20.32 0.34
CA ALA A 433 -6.42 21.77 0.25
C ALA A 433 -6.89 22.44 1.57
N GLU A 434 -7.53 21.70 2.47
CA GLU A 434 -8.00 22.18 3.78
C GLU A 434 -6.99 21.94 4.91
N GLY A 435 -5.87 21.26 4.61
CA GLY A 435 -4.77 21.02 5.53
C GLY A 435 -4.90 19.71 6.32
N THR A 436 -5.80 18.80 5.95
CA THR A 436 -5.88 17.47 6.55
C THR A 436 -4.87 16.53 5.91
N VAL A 437 -4.20 15.73 6.75
CA VAL A 437 -3.27 14.71 6.28
C VAL A 437 -4.04 13.44 5.98
N GLU A 438 -4.09 13.11 4.70
CA GLU A 438 -4.76 11.91 4.23
C GLU A 438 -3.80 10.77 3.98
N THR A 439 -4.27 9.54 4.24
CA THR A 439 -3.47 8.32 4.03
C THR A 439 -4.30 7.19 3.46
N VAL A 440 -3.75 6.51 2.44
CA VAL A 440 -4.36 5.33 1.84
C VAL A 440 -3.32 4.23 1.70
N SER A 441 -3.66 3.01 2.11
CA SER A 441 -2.78 1.84 2.03
C SER A 441 -3.11 0.99 0.81
N SER A 442 -2.08 0.43 0.16
CA SER A 442 -2.28 -0.59 -0.85
C SER A 442 -2.71 -1.92 -0.24
N SER A 443 -3.21 -2.84 -1.07
CA SER A 443 -3.18 -4.26 -0.73
C SER A 443 -1.73 -4.75 -0.58
N ALA A 444 -1.54 -5.81 0.19
CA ALA A 444 -0.23 -6.45 0.34
C ALA A 444 0.13 -7.26 -0.92
N THR A 445 1.42 -7.30 -1.26
CA THR A 445 1.94 -8.21 -2.29
C THR A 445 1.88 -9.67 -1.81
N GLU A 446 2.13 -10.61 -2.73
CA GLU A 446 2.60 -11.95 -2.31
C GLU A 446 3.91 -11.83 -1.52
N ARG A 447 4.24 -12.88 -0.75
CA ARG A 447 5.51 -12.94 -0.02
C ARG A 447 6.67 -12.90 -1.01
N VAL A 448 7.69 -12.10 -0.70
CA VAL A 448 8.86 -11.95 -1.56
C VAL A 448 9.57 -13.29 -1.74
N ALA A 449 9.70 -13.72 -2.98
CA ALA A 449 10.41 -14.95 -3.37
C ALA A 449 11.93 -14.75 -3.31
N ASN A 450 12.65 -15.78 -2.83
CA ASN A 450 14.11 -15.82 -2.79
C ASN A 450 14.72 -16.00 -4.19
N VAL A 451 15.92 -15.47 -4.41
CA VAL A 451 16.77 -15.78 -5.56
C VAL A 451 18.08 -16.33 -5.04
N ASN A 452 18.45 -17.54 -5.44
CA ASN A 452 19.64 -18.22 -4.92
C ASN A 452 20.92 -17.39 -5.12
N ASP A 453 21.61 -17.07 -4.03
CA ASP A 453 22.89 -16.40 -3.96
C ASP A 453 24.01 -17.45 -3.79
N ALA A 454 25.10 -17.32 -4.56
CA ALA A 454 26.19 -18.30 -4.50
C ALA A 454 27.03 -18.14 -3.20
N PRO A 455 27.58 -19.23 -2.64
CA PRO A 455 28.50 -19.17 -1.51
C PRO A 455 29.70 -18.28 -1.77
N THR A 456 30.13 -17.60 -0.71
CA THR A 456 31.41 -16.90 -0.64
C THR A 456 32.36 -17.58 0.35
N GLY A 457 33.65 -17.24 0.30
CA GLY A 457 34.68 -17.85 1.17
C GLY A 457 35.46 -18.97 0.48
N ALA A 458 36.15 -19.80 1.27
CA ALA A 458 37.00 -20.87 0.76
C ALA A 458 36.97 -22.13 1.64
N VAL A 459 37.36 -23.26 1.05
CA VAL A 459 37.64 -24.51 1.75
C VAL A 459 39.14 -24.73 1.76
N LEU A 460 39.69 -25.03 2.94
CA LEU A 460 41.13 -25.11 3.19
C LEU A 460 41.50 -26.50 3.70
N ILE A 461 42.65 -27.00 3.27
CA ILE A 461 43.28 -28.23 3.77
C ILE A 461 44.50 -27.83 4.59
N ALA A 462 44.61 -28.34 5.81
CA ALA A 462 45.79 -28.22 6.66
C ALA A 462 46.44 -29.59 6.90
N GLY A 463 47.77 -29.63 7.04
CA GLY A 463 48.57 -30.85 7.22
C GLY A 463 49.53 -31.11 6.05
N ASN A 464 50.39 -32.11 6.20
CA ASN A 464 51.37 -32.49 5.20
C ASN A 464 50.87 -33.71 4.40
N ALA A 465 51.00 -33.65 3.07
CA ALA A 465 50.69 -34.76 2.18
C ALA A 465 51.79 -35.83 2.26
N THR A 466 51.83 -36.61 3.34
CA THR A 466 52.82 -37.66 3.58
C THR A 466 52.15 -38.85 4.25
N LEU A 467 52.57 -40.08 3.91
CA LEU A 467 52.06 -41.32 4.47
C LEU A 467 51.94 -41.26 6.00
N GLY A 468 50.82 -41.72 6.53
CA GLY A 468 50.51 -41.74 7.96
C GLY A 468 50.13 -40.37 8.55
N GLN A 469 50.33 -39.26 7.84
CA GLN A 469 49.89 -37.94 8.29
C GLN A 469 48.38 -37.76 8.11
N THR A 470 47.81 -36.83 8.86
CA THR A 470 46.39 -36.48 8.79
C THR A 470 46.21 -35.10 8.19
N LEU A 471 45.40 -35.03 7.14
CA LEU A 471 44.90 -33.77 6.57
C LEU A 471 43.60 -33.39 7.26
N THR A 472 43.39 -32.10 7.53
CA THR A 472 42.18 -31.57 8.17
C THR A 472 41.53 -30.52 7.27
N ALA A 473 40.22 -30.62 7.07
CA ALA A 473 39.42 -29.67 6.32
C ALA A 473 38.91 -28.56 7.25
N SER A 474 38.97 -27.32 6.77
CA SER A 474 38.32 -26.17 7.39
C SER A 474 37.69 -25.30 6.32
N ASN A 475 36.81 -24.37 6.69
CA ASN A 475 36.15 -23.51 5.73
C ASN A 475 35.84 -22.13 6.33
N THR A 476 35.69 -21.13 5.46
CA THR A 476 35.22 -19.78 5.79
C THR A 476 33.94 -19.43 5.04
N LEU A 477 33.12 -20.45 4.73
CA LEU A 477 31.98 -20.30 3.85
C LEU A 477 30.91 -19.41 4.49
N ALA A 478 30.37 -18.51 3.68
CA ALA A 478 29.25 -17.66 4.04
C ALA A 478 28.28 -17.56 2.87
N ASP A 479 27.00 -17.56 3.20
CA ASP A 479 25.90 -17.56 2.26
C ASP A 479 24.83 -16.56 2.71
N GLN A 480 24.37 -15.72 1.78
CA GLN A 480 23.33 -14.72 2.01
C GLN A 480 21.95 -15.38 2.20
N ASP A 481 21.75 -16.56 1.63
CA ASP A 481 20.57 -17.41 1.80
C ASP A 481 20.59 -18.23 3.09
N GLY A 482 21.68 -18.09 3.86
CA GLY A 482 21.89 -18.79 5.12
C GLY A 482 22.64 -20.10 4.93
N MET A 483 23.49 -20.42 5.89
CA MET A 483 24.33 -21.62 5.84
C MET A 483 23.63 -22.82 6.48
N GLY A 484 23.67 -23.96 5.79
CA GLY A 484 23.35 -25.26 6.37
C GLY A 484 24.52 -25.92 7.07
N THR A 485 24.31 -27.17 7.48
CA THR A 485 25.40 -28.01 8.00
C THR A 485 26.35 -28.38 6.87
N VAL A 486 27.63 -28.03 7.04
CA VAL A 486 28.67 -28.39 6.07
C VAL A 486 29.07 -29.86 6.24
N SER A 487 29.07 -30.58 5.14
CA SER A 487 29.60 -31.93 4.99
C SER A 487 30.80 -31.93 4.06
N TYR A 488 31.72 -32.87 4.25
CA TYR A 488 32.92 -32.98 3.42
C TYR A 488 32.91 -34.27 2.61
N GLN A 489 33.60 -34.23 1.47
CA GLN A 489 33.97 -35.41 0.71
C GLN A 489 35.41 -35.23 0.24
N TRP A 490 36.31 -36.05 0.75
CA TRP A 490 37.70 -36.05 0.31
C TRP A 490 37.84 -36.72 -1.06
N GLN A 491 38.78 -36.19 -1.84
CA GLN A 491 39.04 -36.62 -3.21
C GLN A 491 40.53 -36.87 -3.42
N ALA A 492 40.86 -37.91 -4.18
CA ALA A 492 42.20 -38.20 -4.65
C ALA A 492 42.25 -38.06 -6.18
N ASN A 493 43.16 -37.23 -6.70
CA ASN A 493 43.22 -36.86 -8.12
C ASN A 493 41.86 -36.41 -8.69
N GLY A 494 41.05 -35.72 -7.87
CA GLY A 494 39.71 -35.25 -8.23
C GLY A 494 38.59 -36.29 -8.17
N ALA A 495 38.88 -37.55 -7.83
CA ALA A 495 37.87 -38.60 -7.64
C ALA A 495 37.58 -38.85 -6.15
N ASP A 496 36.32 -39.09 -5.80
CA ASP A 496 35.90 -39.31 -4.41
C ASP A 496 36.59 -40.52 -3.78
N ILE A 497 37.16 -40.32 -2.59
CA ILE A 497 37.67 -41.41 -1.75
C ILE A 497 36.46 -42.00 -1.01
N ALA A 498 36.14 -43.27 -1.29
CA ALA A 498 34.95 -43.92 -0.78
C ALA A 498 34.89 -43.86 0.76
N GLY A 499 33.79 -43.32 1.30
CA GLY A 499 33.54 -43.21 2.75
C GLY A 499 34.27 -42.06 3.45
N ALA A 500 35.18 -41.35 2.78
CA ALA A 500 35.97 -40.27 3.39
C ALA A 500 35.15 -38.96 3.47
N THR A 501 34.27 -38.88 4.46
CA THR A 501 33.33 -37.76 4.66
C THR A 501 33.58 -36.95 5.94
N GLY A 502 34.56 -37.36 6.75
CA GLY A 502 34.93 -36.68 7.99
C GLY A 502 35.68 -35.36 7.75
N GLY A 503 35.80 -34.56 8.81
CA GLY A 503 36.61 -33.33 8.79
C GLY A 503 38.13 -33.57 8.68
N SER A 504 38.57 -34.82 8.72
CA SER A 504 39.98 -35.21 8.59
C SER A 504 40.13 -36.48 7.75
N LEU A 505 41.27 -36.61 7.07
CA LEU A 505 41.68 -37.78 6.29
C LEU A 505 43.10 -38.18 6.69
N THR A 506 43.28 -39.39 7.21
CA THR A 506 44.61 -39.99 7.39
C THR A 506 45.06 -40.60 6.07
N LEU A 507 46.30 -40.32 5.67
CA LEU A 507 46.86 -40.75 4.40
C LEU A 507 47.44 -42.16 4.52
N ASP A 508 46.89 -43.11 3.77
CA ASP A 508 47.38 -44.48 3.68
C ASP A 508 48.30 -44.69 2.47
N ALA A 509 48.86 -45.89 2.33
CA ALA A 509 49.77 -46.24 1.24
C ALA A 509 49.10 -46.17 -0.14
N ALA A 510 47.78 -46.41 -0.24
CA ALA A 510 47.07 -46.34 -1.51
C ALA A 510 46.87 -44.91 -2.02
N LEU A 511 47.16 -43.90 -1.19
CA LEU A 511 47.09 -42.48 -1.54
C LEU A 511 48.44 -41.90 -1.99
N ILE A 512 49.56 -42.62 -1.83
CA ILE A 512 50.88 -42.18 -2.28
C ILE A 512 50.85 -41.82 -3.78
N GLY A 513 51.49 -40.71 -4.12
CA GLY A 513 51.54 -40.17 -5.49
C GLY A 513 50.26 -39.46 -5.96
N LYS A 514 49.17 -39.48 -5.17
CA LYS A 514 47.92 -38.77 -5.53
C LYS A 514 47.88 -37.38 -4.90
N THR A 515 47.28 -36.41 -5.58
CA THR A 515 46.93 -35.13 -4.96
C THR A 515 45.62 -35.26 -4.21
N ILE A 516 45.48 -34.55 -3.09
CA ILE A 516 44.28 -34.60 -2.25
C ILE A 516 43.51 -33.29 -2.36
N GLY A 517 42.21 -33.37 -2.57
CA GLY A 517 41.27 -32.25 -2.50
C GLY A 517 40.11 -32.58 -1.54
N VAL A 518 39.33 -31.59 -1.17
CA VAL A 518 38.08 -31.80 -0.41
C VAL A 518 36.99 -30.89 -0.94
N VAL A 519 35.79 -31.44 -1.10
CA VAL A 519 34.59 -30.68 -1.48
C VAL A 519 33.70 -30.54 -0.26
N ALA A 520 33.43 -29.30 0.14
CA ALA A 520 32.42 -28.97 1.13
C ALA A 520 31.06 -28.85 0.45
N ARG A 521 30.02 -29.44 1.05
CA ARG A 521 28.63 -29.35 0.57
C ARG A 521 27.68 -29.00 1.71
N TYR A 522 26.69 -28.17 1.44
CA TYR A 522 25.59 -27.86 2.37
C TYR A 522 24.31 -27.55 1.59
N THR A 523 23.19 -27.50 2.29
CA THR A 523 21.93 -26.95 1.77
C THR A 523 21.69 -25.62 2.45
N ASP A 524 21.42 -24.57 1.70
CA ASP A 524 21.20 -23.22 2.25
C ASP A 524 19.87 -23.11 3.05
N GLY A 525 19.55 -21.91 3.54
CA GLY A 525 18.30 -21.66 4.26
C GLY A 525 17.02 -21.74 3.42
N PHE A 526 17.13 -21.79 2.09
CA PHE A 526 16.02 -21.81 1.14
C PHE A 526 15.91 -23.10 0.31
N GLY A 527 16.76 -24.10 0.59
CA GLY A 527 16.71 -25.45 0.02
C GLY A 527 17.62 -25.71 -1.17
N ALA A 528 18.45 -24.77 -1.59
CA ALA A 528 19.42 -24.96 -2.67
C ALA A 528 20.65 -25.73 -2.18
N ALA A 529 21.17 -26.61 -3.05
CA ALA A 529 22.35 -27.42 -2.75
C ALA A 529 23.61 -26.73 -3.24
N GLU A 530 24.54 -26.47 -2.32
CA GLU A 530 25.75 -25.72 -2.56
C GLU A 530 27.01 -26.60 -2.41
N ALA A 531 28.03 -26.32 -3.21
CA ALA A 531 29.27 -27.06 -3.21
C ALA A 531 30.49 -26.18 -3.52
N VAL A 532 31.52 -26.24 -2.67
CA VAL A 532 32.78 -25.51 -2.84
C VAL A 532 33.96 -26.46 -2.66
N GLY A 533 34.87 -26.47 -3.63
CA GLY A 533 36.09 -27.28 -3.59
C GLY A 533 37.28 -26.52 -2.97
N SER A 534 38.19 -27.25 -2.33
CA SER A 534 39.48 -26.73 -1.92
C SER A 534 40.47 -26.69 -3.10
N ALA A 535 41.59 -25.98 -2.92
CA ALA A 535 42.78 -26.25 -3.71
C ALA A 535 43.30 -27.67 -3.40
N SER A 536 43.96 -28.32 -4.37
CA SER A 536 44.59 -29.64 -4.17
C SER A 536 45.94 -29.50 -3.45
N THR A 537 46.30 -30.50 -2.64
CA THR A 537 47.63 -30.63 -2.04
C THR A 537 48.69 -30.97 -3.09
N GLU A 538 49.97 -30.92 -2.70
CA GLU A 538 51.01 -31.70 -3.39
C GLU A 538 50.68 -33.20 -3.37
N ALA A 539 51.32 -33.98 -4.25
CA ALA A 539 51.18 -35.43 -4.24
C ALA A 539 51.67 -36.03 -2.91
N VAL A 540 50.93 -37.01 -2.39
CA VAL A 540 51.28 -37.67 -1.12
C VAL A 540 52.64 -38.37 -1.24
N ARG A 541 53.57 -38.03 -0.35
CA ARG A 541 54.90 -38.64 -0.24
C ARG A 541 54.83 -39.89 0.63
N ASP A 542 55.70 -40.86 0.38
CA ASP A 542 55.77 -42.12 1.13
C ASP A 542 56.44 -42.00 2.52
N GLY A 543 57.17 -40.91 2.77
CA GLY A 543 57.74 -40.58 4.08
C GLY A 543 59.12 -41.17 4.34
N ASN A 544 59.79 -41.68 3.31
CA ASN A 544 61.08 -42.36 3.44
C ASN A 544 62.30 -41.41 3.64
N GLY A 545 62.12 -40.10 3.42
CA GLY A 545 63.17 -39.07 3.53
C GLY A 545 63.79 -38.65 2.19
N VAL A 546 63.54 -39.39 1.12
CA VAL A 546 63.96 -39.11 -0.25
C VAL A 546 62.82 -38.43 -1.02
N ALA A 547 63.18 -37.46 -1.86
CA ALA A 547 62.17 -36.79 -2.68
C ALA A 547 61.73 -37.71 -3.84
N PRO A 548 60.43 -37.83 -4.16
CA PRO A 548 59.96 -38.63 -5.29
C PRO A 548 60.63 -38.31 -6.63
N SER A 549 61.06 -37.06 -6.82
CA SER A 549 61.79 -36.63 -8.02
C SER A 549 63.21 -37.20 -8.12
N VAL A 550 63.82 -37.58 -7.00
CA VAL A 550 65.12 -38.27 -6.96
C VAL A 550 64.91 -39.74 -7.29
N GLU A 551 63.92 -40.37 -6.67
CA GLU A 551 63.62 -41.80 -6.89
C GLU A 551 63.19 -42.06 -8.34
N ALA A 552 62.44 -41.12 -8.95
CA ALA A 552 62.03 -41.20 -10.35
C ALA A 552 63.19 -41.21 -11.36
N LEU A 553 64.42 -40.92 -10.94
CA LEU A 553 65.62 -40.96 -11.77
C LEU A 553 66.42 -42.27 -11.62
N ALA A 554 66.00 -43.17 -10.72
CA ALA A 554 66.68 -44.43 -10.49
C ALA A 554 66.72 -45.26 -11.79
N PRO A 555 67.91 -45.74 -12.22
CA PRO A 555 68.00 -46.65 -13.36
C PRO A 555 67.16 -47.90 -13.10
N ALA A 556 66.41 -48.33 -14.12
CA ALA A 556 65.64 -49.55 -14.04
C ALA A 556 66.54 -50.78 -13.90
N LEU A 557 66.01 -51.89 -13.36
CA LEU A 557 66.70 -53.18 -13.41
C LEU A 557 66.69 -53.75 -14.85
N GLY A 558 67.87 -53.83 -15.49
CA GLY A 558 68.03 -54.37 -16.83
C GLY A 558 67.61 -53.43 -17.98
N ASN A 559 67.95 -53.82 -19.22
CA ASN A 559 67.71 -52.99 -20.40
C ASN A 559 66.22 -52.98 -20.80
N GLY A 560 65.57 -51.82 -20.66
CA GLY A 560 64.16 -51.61 -21.04
C GLY A 560 63.13 -51.65 -19.89
N GLY A 561 63.57 -51.68 -18.64
CA GLY A 561 62.69 -51.54 -17.46
C GLY A 561 62.15 -50.11 -17.26
N LEU A 562 61.24 -49.94 -16.31
CA LEU A 562 60.63 -48.65 -15.99
C LEU A 562 61.62 -47.75 -15.24
N LEU A 563 61.87 -46.53 -15.73
CA LEU A 563 62.73 -45.58 -15.03
C LEU A 563 62.09 -45.18 -13.69
N GLY A 564 62.87 -45.21 -12.60
CA GLY A 564 62.38 -45.01 -11.23
C GLY A 564 61.84 -46.27 -10.56
N ASP A 565 61.93 -47.43 -11.21
CA ASP A 565 61.66 -48.76 -10.66
C ASP A 565 63.01 -49.49 -10.53
N GLY A 566 63.74 -49.14 -9.48
CA GLY A 566 65.10 -49.58 -9.28
C GLY A 566 65.20 -51.04 -8.86
N ASN A 567 64.16 -51.57 -8.22
CA ASN A 567 64.10 -52.99 -7.87
C ASN A 567 63.60 -53.83 -9.07
N GLY A 568 62.88 -53.25 -10.04
CA GLY A 568 62.36 -53.84 -11.27
C GLY A 568 61.03 -54.58 -11.13
N ASP A 569 60.17 -54.23 -10.17
CA ASP A 569 58.91 -54.94 -9.86
C ASP A 569 57.68 -54.43 -10.64
N GLY A 570 57.88 -53.39 -11.45
CA GLY A 570 56.86 -52.77 -12.29
C GLY A 570 56.14 -51.60 -11.61
N ILE A 571 56.44 -51.29 -10.36
CA ILE A 571 55.93 -50.13 -9.62
C ILE A 571 57.10 -49.15 -9.44
N LEU A 572 56.81 -47.84 -9.53
CA LEU A 572 57.82 -46.83 -9.24
C LEU A 572 58.15 -46.85 -7.75
N ASP A 573 59.43 -46.80 -7.41
CA ASP A 573 59.92 -46.85 -6.02
C ASP A 573 59.28 -45.76 -5.16
N ALA A 574 59.10 -44.55 -5.71
CA ALA A 574 58.42 -43.41 -5.06
C ALA A 574 56.94 -43.66 -4.67
N LEU A 575 56.33 -44.74 -5.16
CA LEU A 575 54.97 -45.17 -4.83
C LEU A 575 54.93 -46.31 -3.82
N GLN A 576 56.09 -46.78 -3.36
CA GLN A 576 56.23 -47.95 -2.52
C GLN A 576 56.97 -47.56 -1.24
N PRO A 577 56.29 -47.48 -0.09
CA PRO A 577 56.92 -46.99 1.12
C PRO A 577 58.03 -47.91 1.66
N SER A 578 58.11 -49.15 1.18
CA SER A 578 59.13 -50.15 1.53
C SER A 578 60.29 -50.21 0.53
N VAL A 579 60.31 -49.36 -0.50
CA VAL A 579 61.34 -49.32 -1.53
C VAL A 579 61.87 -47.91 -1.63
N VAL A 580 63.19 -47.75 -1.61
CA VAL A 580 63.81 -46.42 -1.73
C VAL A 580 64.93 -46.47 -2.74
N SER A 581 64.87 -45.59 -3.72
CA SER A 581 65.98 -45.36 -4.64
C SER A 581 66.62 -44.01 -4.45
N MET A 582 67.93 -43.98 -4.25
CA MET A 582 68.65 -42.71 -4.08
C MET A 582 70.00 -42.72 -4.78
N ALA A 583 70.42 -41.53 -5.20
CA ALA A 583 71.80 -41.29 -5.57
C ALA A 583 72.68 -41.21 -4.31
N VAL A 584 73.74 -42.00 -4.28
CA VAL A 584 74.75 -42.08 -3.24
C VAL A 584 76.05 -41.48 -3.79
N PRO A 585 76.70 -40.53 -3.08
CA PRO A 585 77.95 -39.94 -3.53
C PRO A 585 79.08 -40.99 -3.68
N GLY A 586 80.08 -40.66 -4.52
CA GLY A 586 81.26 -41.49 -4.73
C GLY A 586 81.24 -42.37 -6.00
N ALA A 587 80.07 -42.66 -6.56
CA ALA A 587 79.95 -43.47 -7.77
C ALA A 587 79.67 -42.66 -9.05
N ALA A 588 80.08 -43.17 -10.21
CA ALA A 588 79.94 -42.49 -11.50
C ALA A 588 78.59 -42.82 -12.19
N ASN A 589 77.85 -41.80 -12.65
CA ASN A 589 76.59 -41.94 -13.43
C ASN A 589 75.61 -42.98 -12.85
N ALA A 590 75.09 -43.93 -13.65
CA ALA A 590 74.10 -44.93 -13.20
C ALA A 590 74.56 -45.71 -11.96
N SER A 591 75.87 -45.84 -11.74
CA SER A 591 76.44 -46.47 -10.54
C SER A 591 76.23 -45.67 -9.24
N SER A 592 75.80 -44.41 -9.35
CA SER A 592 75.43 -43.58 -8.19
C SER A 592 74.11 -43.98 -7.57
N TYR A 593 73.21 -44.69 -8.25
CA TYR A 593 71.93 -45.06 -7.65
C TYR A 593 72.01 -46.40 -6.94
N VAL A 594 71.44 -46.46 -5.74
CA VAL A 594 71.14 -47.68 -5.02
C VAL A 594 69.65 -47.80 -4.82
N THR A 595 69.13 -49.03 -4.81
CA THR A 595 67.74 -49.31 -4.47
C THR A 595 67.67 -50.26 -3.29
N LEU A 596 67.15 -49.76 -2.17
CA LEU A 596 66.94 -50.53 -0.95
C LEU A 596 65.48 -51.00 -0.91
N VAL A 597 65.29 -52.27 -0.62
CA VAL A 597 63.98 -52.91 -0.48
C VAL A 597 63.89 -53.52 0.91
N ALA A 598 62.88 -53.15 1.69
CA ALA A 598 62.50 -53.81 2.95
C ALA A 598 61.40 -54.86 2.71
N GLY A 599 61.27 -55.84 3.61
CA GLY A 599 60.34 -56.97 3.39
C GLY A 599 60.71 -57.77 2.14
N ALA A 600 62.01 -57.83 1.80
CA ALA A 600 62.43 -58.30 0.50
C ALA A 600 62.41 -59.83 0.39
N VAL A 601 61.82 -60.32 -0.70
CA VAL A 601 61.92 -61.72 -1.14
C VAL A 601 62.37 -61.70 -2.60
N ASN A 602 63.59 -62.16 -2.85
CA ASN A 602 64.24 -62.05 -4.16
C ASN A 602 64.23 -60.61 -4.71
N GLY A 603 64.58 -59.63 -3.88
CA GLY A 603 64.63 -58.23 -4.31
C GLY A 603 63.31 -57.50 -4.42
N LYS A 604 62.19 -58.16 -4.16
CA LYS A 604 60.85 -57.55 -4.26
C LYS A 604 60.22 -57.41 -2.89
N PRO A 605 59.54 -56.29 -2.60
CA PRO A 605 58.81 -56.16 -1.34
C PRO A 605 57.64 -57.13 -1.31
N VAL A 606 57.41 -57.78 -0.17
CA VAL A 606 56.16 -58.50 0.08
C VAL A 606 54.99 -57.52 0.21
N ALA A 607 53.74 -58.00 0.05
CA ALA A 607 52.56 -57.14 0.04
C ALA A 607 52.38 -56.28 1.32
N ASP A 608 52.80 -56.82 2.47
CA ASP A 608 52.75 -56.14 3.77
C ASP A 608 54.16 -55.73 4.24
N ALA A 609 55.04 -55.40 3.29
CA ALA A 609 56.40 -54.96 3.61
C ALA A 609 56.36 -53.68 4.45
N ASN A 610 57.22 -53.63 5.45
CA ASN A 610 57.27 -52.49 6.34
C ASN A 610 57.86 -51.25 5.64
N PRO A 611 57.39 -50.05 5.99
CA PRO A 611 57.91 -48.83 5.40
C PRO A 611 59.35 -48.57 5.84
N LEU A 612 60.15 -48.07 4.89
CA LEU A 612 61.44 -47.46 5.14
C LEU A 612 61.25 -45.98 5.51
N THR A 613 62.04 -45.52 6.46
CA THR A 613 62.07 -44.14 6.95
C THR A 613 63.50 -43.71 7.18
N ASP A 614 63.74 -42.40 7.17
CA ASP A 614 65.05 -41.80 7.43
C ASP A 614 66.19 -42.39 6.56
N VAL A 615 65.91 -42.66 5.29
CA VAL A 615 66.90 -43.21 4.37
C VAL A 615 67.77 -42.08 3.83
N HIS A 616 69.08 -42.17 4.04
CA HIS A 616 70.04 -41.18 3.55
C HIS A 616 71.43 -41.78 3.34
N SER A 617 72.24 -41.16 2.48
CA SER A 617 73.65 -41.53 2.29
C SER A 617 74.51 -41.01 3.45
N VAL A 618 75.47 -41.81 3.90
CA VAL A 618 76.42 -41.45 4.95
C VAL A 618 77.84 -41.61 4.43
N HIS A 619 78.57 -40.50 4.31
CA HIS A 619 79.99 -40.51 3.96
C HIS A 619 80.81 -41.15 5.06
N ASP A 620 81.80 -41.97 4.70
CA ASP A 620 82.64 -42.72 5.63
C ASP A 620 81.83 -43.47 6.71
N ALA A 621 80.66 -44.02 6.34
CA ALA A 621 79.78 -44.74 7.27
C ALA A 621 80.52 -45.81 8.10
N ILE A 622 81.55 -46.40 7.50
CA ILE A 622 82.41 -47.43 8.07
C ILE A 622 83.84 -47.23 7.57
N ASP A 623 84.81 -47.10 8.50
CA ASP A 623 86.23 -47.19 8.16
C ASP A 623 86.58 -48.59 7.61
N LEU A 624 86.91 -48.67 6.32
CA LEU A 624 87.33 -49.93 5.70
C LEU A 624 88.85 -50.15 5.82
N PRO A 625 89.30 -51.39 6.10
CA PRO A 625 90.70 -51.78 6.02
C PRO A 625 91.25 -51.64 4.60
N SER A 626 92.57 -51.56 4.46
CA SER A 626 93.26 -51.38 3.18
C SER A 626 92.98 -52.44 2.10
N TRP A 627 92.38 -53.57 2.47
CA TRP A 627 92.00 -54.66 1.56
C TRP A 627 90.60 -54.51 0.96
N ALA A 628 89.81 -53.54 1.43
CA ALA A 628 88.48 -53.23 0.92
C ALA A 628 88.41 -51.80 0.35
N GLN A 629 87.50 -51.60 -0.61
CA GLN A 629 87.25 -50.31 -1.26
C GLN A 629 85.75 -50.03 -1.25
N THR A 630 85.38 -48.79 -0.95
CA THR A 630 84.01 -48.25 -1.06
C THR A 630 83.84 -47.57 -2.43
N PRO A 631 83.19 -48.20 -3.42
CA PRO A 631 82.89 -47.52 -4.69
C PRO A 631 81.80 -46.43 -4.53
N MET A 632 81.14 -46.37 -3.38
CA MET A 632 80.07 -45.42 -3.02
C MET A 632 80.03 -45.20 -1.50
N ASP A 633 79.42 -44.11 -1.06
CA ASP A 633 79.14 -43.85 0.37
C ASP A 633 78.24 -44.94 0.98
N GLY A 634 78.18 -44.99 2.30
CA GLY A 634 77.27 -45.90 3.01
C GLY A 634 75.82 -45.46 2.91
N ILE A 635 74.92 -46.38 3.25
CA ILE A 635 73.49 -46.12 3.39
C ILE A 635 73.08 -46.28 4.85
N SER A 636 72.41 -45.26 5.38
CA SER A 636 71.69 -45.30 6.65
C SER A 636 70.20 -45.36 6.37
N PHE A 637 69.48 -46.20 7.09
CA PHE A 637 68.04 -46.32 6.97
C PHE A 637 67.41 -46.84 8.26
N THR A 638 66.13 -46.52 8.43
CA THR A 638 65.28 -47.08 9.47
C THR A 638 64.16 -47.90 8.84
N ALA A 639 64.07 -49.18 9.17
CA ALA A 639 62.94 -50.03 8.81
C ALA A 639 62.11 -50.29 10.06
N LYS A 640 60.83 -49.94 10.01
CA LYS A 640 59.91 -50.30 11.09
C LYS A 640 59.66 -51.80 11.06
N VAL A 641 59.54 -52.46 12.20
CA VAL A 641 59.15 -53.87 12.27
C VAL A 641 57.90 -54.07 13.12
N ASN A 642 57.23 -55.20 12.93
CA ASN A 642 55.95 -55.48 13.57
C ASN A 642 56.02 -55.67 15.09
N ALA A 643 57.20 -56.03 15.63
CA ALA A 643 57.44 -56.20 17.06
C ALA A 643 58.96 -56.17 17.37
N PRO A 644 59.34 -55.92 18.64
CA PRO A 644 60.73 -56.07 19.09
C PRO A 644 61.28 -57.48 18.82
N GLY A 645 62.57 -57.56 18.46
CA GLY A 645 63.27 -58.80 18.11
C GLY A 645 62.86 -59.43 16.77
N ALA A 646 62.02 -58.76 15.97
CA ALA A 646 61.67 -59.25 14.64
C ALA A 646 62.85 -59.14 13.66
N THR A 647 62.96 -60.11 12.76
CA THR A 647 63.91 -60.10 11.65
C THR A 647 63.25 -59.51 10.41
N GLU A 648 63.92 -58.57 9.77
CA GLU A 648 63.52 -57.98 8.49
C GLU A 648 64.50 -58.37 7.39
N ASN A 649 63.97 -58.66 6.20
CA ASN A 649 64.78 -59.00 5.04
C ASN A 649 64.97 -57.77 4.16
N PHE A 650 66.20 -57.55 3.74
CA PHE A 650 66.57 -56.45 2.86
C PHE A 650 67.21 -56.97 1.58
N SER A 651 66.95 -56.26 0.50
CA SER A 651 67.72 -56.38 -0.73
C SER A 651 68.24 -55.00 -1.11
N LEU A 652 69.54 -54.90 -1.36
CA LEU A 652 70.18 -53.70 -1.89
C LEU A 652 70.65 -53.96 -3.31
N TYR A 653 70.08 -53.24 -4.26
CA TYR A 653 70.54 -53.23 -5.64
C TYR A 653 71.58 -52.13 -5.84
N VAL A 654 72.74 -52.51 -6.36
CA VAL A 654 73.80 -51.58 -6.80
C VAL A 654 74.25 -51.96 -8.20
N ASP A 655 74.86 -51.03 -8.94
CA ASP A 655 75.36 -51.28 -10.30
C ASP A 655 76.43 -52.38 -10.30
N ALA A 656 76.30 -53.38 -11.19
CA ALA A 656 77.22 -54.52 -11.27
C ALA A 656 78.66 -54.11 -11.68
N SER A 657 78.82 -52.99 -12.37
CA SER A 657 80.12 -52.45 -12.78
C SER A 657 80.89 -51.78 -11.63
N SER A 658 80.24 -51.51 -10.50
CA SER A 658 80.87 -50.93 -9.30
C SER A 658 81.91 -51.84 -8.65
N GLY A 659 81.88 -53.14 -8.97
CA GLY A 659 82.77 -54.15 -8.38
C GLY A 659 82.39 -54.57 -6.97
N VAL A 660 81.27 -54.09 -6.42
CA VAL A 660 80.76 -54.50 -5.09
C VAL A 660 80.59 -56.01 -5.01
N ASN A 661 81.01 -56.60 -3.88
CA ASN A 661 80.87 -58.03 -3.61
C ASN A 661 80.44 -58.33 -2.16
N GLY A 662 79.75 -57.38 -1.52
CA GLY A 662 79.18 -57.56 -0.20
C GLY A 662 78.52 -56.30 0.35
N TYR A 663 77.63 -56.51 1.31
CA TYR A 663 77.09 -55.45 2.16
C TYR A 663 77.73 -55.59 3.54
N TRP A 664 78.53 -54.60 3.90
CA TRP A 664 79.38 -54.65 5.08
C TRP A 664 78.81 -53.77 6.19
N ALA A 665 78.72 -54.33 7.39
CA ALA A 665 78.36 -53.65 8.61
C ALA A 665 79.38 -53.95 9.71
N LYS A 666 79.50 -53.08 10.72
CA LYS A 666 80.27 -53.39 11.93
C LYS A 666 79.37 -54.11 12.93
N ASP A 667 79.87 -55.17 13.53
CA ASP A 667 79.24 -55.77 14.70
C ASP A 667 79.47 -54.92 15.98
N ALA A 668 78.88 -55.33 17.10
CA ALA A 668 78.99 -54.62 18.38
C ALA A 668 80.43 -54.51 18.91
N SER A 669 81.36 -55.34 18.42
CA SER A 669 82.78 -55.31 18.76
C SER A 669 83.62 -54.46 17.79
N GLY A 670 83.00 -53.92 16.74
CA GLY A 670 83.63 -53.12 15.69
C GLY A 670 84.24 -53.94 14.56
N VAL A 671 83.99 -55.26 14.52
CA VAL A 671 84.48 -56.15 13.46
C VAL A 671 83.59 -56.03 12.23
N LEU A 672 84.22 -56.00 11.05
CA LEU A 672 83.52 -55.92 9.79
C LEU A 672 82.96 -57.27 9.36
N VAL A 673 81.66 -57.31 9.12
CA VAL A 673 80.90 -58.49 8.71
C VAL A 673 80.22 -58.21 7.38
N ASN A 674 80.35 -59.14 6.42
CA ASN A 674 79.59 -59.11 5.19
C ASN A 674 78.24 -59.81 5.40
N LEU A 675 77.19 -59.02 5.62
CA LEU A 675 75.84 -59.55 5.84
C LEU A 675 75.21 -60.18 4.59
N ALA A 676 75.75 -59.88 3.40
CA ALA A 676 75.32 -60.50 2.15
C ALA A 676 76.01 -61.86 1.89
N SER A 677 76.87 -62.33 2.81
CA SER A 677 77.51 -63.63 2.68
C SER A 677 76.57 -64.78 3.08
N ALA A 678 76.79 -65.96 2.49
CA ALA A 678 76.00 -67.15 2.83
C ALA A 678 76.14 -67.57 4.31
N ALA A 679 77.27 -67.25 4.96
CA ALA A 679 77.50 -67.56 6.37
C ALA A 679 76.58 -66.76 7.30
N TYR A 680 76.16 -65.57 6.87
CA TYR A 680 75.20 -64.72 7.56
C TYR A 680 73.80 -64.80 6.92
N GLY A 681 73.53 -65.87 6.18
CA GLY A 681 72.24 -66.13 5.53
C GLY A 681 71.87 -65.14 4.42
N GLY A 682 72.83 -64.36 3.94
CA GLY A 682 72.68 -63.47 2.79
C GLY A 682 72.94 -64.15 1.46
N GLN A 683 72.65 -63.44 0.38
CA GLN A 683 72.85 -63.91 -0.98
C GLN A 683 73.27 -62.75 -1.89
N MET A 684 74.17 -63.03 -2.84
CA MET A 684 74.52 -62.07 -3.88
C MET A 684 74.14 -62.62 -5.25
N VAL A 685 73.37 -61.84 -6.00
CA VAL A 685 72.84 -62.24 -7.32
C VAL A 685 73.09 -61.12 -8.32
N THR A 686 73.78 -61.41 -9.42
CA THR A 686 73.84 -60.48 -10.55
C THR A 686 72.55 -60.59 -11.35
N GLU A 687 71.80 -59.50 -11.44
CA GLU A 687 70.52 -59.39 -12.13
C GLU A 687 70.61 -58.28 -13.17
N GLY A 688 70.79 -58.66 -14.43
CA GLY A 688 70.99 -57.70 -15.52
C GLY A 688 72.29 -56.90 -15.36
N ASP A 689 72.15 -55.59 -15.25
CA ASP A 689 73.21 -54.61 -15.04
C ASP A 689 73.42 -54.24 -13.55
N LYS A 690 72.69 -54.88 -12.63
CA LYS A 690 72.82 -54.69 -11.18
C LYS A 690 73.31 -55.94 -10.48
N ILE A 691 73.89 -55.77 -9.30
CA ILE A 691 74.09 -56.81 -8.30
C ILE A 691 73.14 -56.56 -7.13
N ARG A 692 72.35 -57.57 -6.79
CA ARG A 692 71.48 -57.61 -5.64
C ARG A 692 72.22 -58.22 -4.47
N LEU A 693 72.23 -57.53 -3.34
CA LEU A 693 72.77 -57.98 -2.07
C LEU A 693 71.60 -58.22 -1.12
N ASP A 694 71.29 -59.48 -0.87
CA ASP A 694 70.27 -59.89 0.09
C ASP A 694 70.92 -60.09 1.45
N PHE A 695 70.35 -59.46 2.47
CA PHE A 695 70.78 -59.58 3.86
C PHE A 695 69.58 -59.45 4.79
N HIS A 696 69.74 -59.84 6.05
CA HIS A 696 68.70 -59.69 7.06
C HIS A 696 69.28 -59.10 8.33
N ILE A 697 68.48 -58.30 9.02
CA ILE A 697 68.85 -57.71 10.32
C ILE A 697 67.71 -58.04 11.28
N THR A 698 68.07 -58.45 12.49
CA THR A 698 67.11 -58.63 13.57
C THR A 698 67.15 -57.43 14.48
N GLU A 699 65.98 -56.90 14.85
CA GLU A 699 65.88 -55.79 15.80
C GLU A 699 66.55 -56.16 17.14
N GLY A 700 67.38 -55.24 17.65
CA GLY A 700 68.21 -55.46 18.83
C GLY A 700 69.42 -56.39 18.62
N SER A 701 69.68 -56.86 17.39
CA SER A 701 70.91 -57.58 17.08
C SER A 701 72.12 -56.64 17.02
N GLN A 702 73.32 -57.22 16.96
CA GLN A 702 74.57 -56.45 16.86
C GLN A 702 74.72 -55.61 15.58
N PHE A 703 73.84 -55.77 14.60
CA PHE A 703 73.82 -55.01 13.34
C PHE A 703 72.69 -53.97 13.29
N ASP A 704 71.86 -53.92 14.33
CA ASP A 704 70.90 -52.85 14.56
C ASP A 704 71.54 -51.82 15.49
N VAL A 705 71.85 -50.64 14.95
CA VAL A 705 72.47 -49.55 15.70
C VAL A 705 71.45 -48.64 16.39
N GLY A 706 70.16 -49.00 16.31
CA GLY A 706 69.04 -48.32 16.94
C GLY A 706 68.87 -48.63 18.43
N VAL A 707 67.71 -48.29 18.98
CA VAL A 707 67.37 -48.55 20.38
C VAL A 707 66.71 -49.92 20.48
N ALA A 708 67.40 -50.91 21.06
CA ALA A 708 66.84 -52.23 21.25
C ALA A 708 65.49 -52.20 22.01
N GLY A 709 64.48 -52.83 21.43
CA GLY A 709 63.11 -52.90 21.96
C GLY A 709 62.12 -51.89 21.38
N ASP A 710 62.54 -51.00 20.47
CA ASP A 710 61.72 -49.90 19.94
C ASP A 710 60.94 -50.26 18.66
N SER A 711 61.13 -51.48 18.14
CA SER A 711 60.53 -51.96 16.88
C SER A 711 61.00 -51.21 15.63
N ASN A 712 62.19 -50.64 15.65
CA ASN A 712 62.86 -50.07 14.49
C ASN A 712 64.23 -50.72 14.31
N ILE A 713 64.51 -51.20 13.10
CA ILE A 713 65.85 -51.58 12.71
C ILE A 713 66.52 -50.34 12.12
N VAL A 714 67.57 -49.85 12.77
CA VAL A 714 68.42 -48.80 12.21
C VAL A 714 69.72 -49.45 11.75
N SER A 715 70.06 -49.32 10.47
CA SER A 715 71.26 -49.94 9.91
C SER A 715 72.17 -48.88 9.29
N ASN A 716 73.46 -48.97 9.61
CA ASN A 716 74.54 -48.23 8.97
C ASN A 716 75.48 -49.23 8.29
N GLY A 717 75.40 -49.34 6.97
CA GLY A 717 76.24 -50.27 6.22
C GLY A 717 76.69 -49.73 4.88
N VAL A 718 77.64 -50.42 4.28
CA VAL A 718 78.25 -50.00 3.00
C VAL A 718 78.34 -51.15 2.02
N ALA A 719 77.93 -50.89 0.78
CA ALA A 719 78.18 -51.76 -0.35
C ALA A 719 79.66 -51.62 -0.76
N ALA A 720 80.48 -52.65 -0.54
CA ALA A 720 81.93 -52.56 -0.74
C ALA A 720 82.51 -53.78 -1.47
N HIS A 721 83.71 -53.58 -2.03
CA HIS A 721 84.50 -54.63 -2.66
C HIS A 721 85.66 -55.06 -1.74
N ALA A 722 85.74 -56.36 -1.44
CA ALA A 722 86.88 -56.98 -0.74
C ALA A 722 87.74 -57.81 -1.71
N SER A 723 89.07 -57.60 -1.69
CA SER A 723 90.01 -58.25 -2.63
C SER A 723 90.12 -59.77 -2.42
N LEU A 724 90.04 -60.53 -3.53
CA LEU A 724 90.01 -62.00 -3.59
C LEU A 724 91.19 -62.77 -2.96
N SER A 725 92.30 -62.12 -2.56
CA SER A 725 93.45 -62.81 -1.95
C SER A 725 93.22 -63.25 -0.49
N LEU A 726 92.06 -62.95 0.09
CA LEU A 726 91.77 -63.19 1.51
C LEU A 726 90.38 -63.80 1.80
N ILE A 727 89.64 -64.25 0.79
CA ILE A 727 88.35 -64.96 1.02
C ILE A 727 88.58 -66.29 1.77
N GLY A 728 89.80 -66.82 1.77
CA GLY A 728 90.18 -68.01 2.54
C GLY A 728 90.75 -67.76 3.95
N TYR A 729 90.78 -66.52 4.46
CA TYR A 729 91.44 -66.19 5.75
C TYR A 729 90.62 -65.31 6.71
N VAL A 730 89.40 -64.90 6.34
CA VAL A 730 88.47 -64.28 7.29
C VAL A 730 87.69 -65.39 7.99
N ILE A 731 87.59 -65.32 9.31
CA ILE A 731 86.85 -66.28 10.15
C ILE A 731 85.36 -66.14 9.81
N ASP A 732 84.90 -66.93 8.85
CA ASP A 732 83.50 -67.03 8.43
C ASP A 732 82.77 -68.13 9.22
N THR A 733 83.03 -68.18 10.54
CA THR A 733 82.32 -69.04 11.47
C THR A 733 81.68 -68.20 12.57
N PRO A 734 80.36 -68.28 12.78
CA PRO A 734 79.73 -67.74 13.98
C PRO A 734 80.36 -68.40 15.21
N ASP A 735 80.78 -67.59 16.18
CA ASP A 735 81.38 -68.09 17.43
C ASP A 735 80.27 -68.74 18.28
N GLU A 736 80.11 -70.07 18.20
CA GLU A 736 79.33 -70.83 19.17
C GLU A 736 80.10 -70.86 20.50
N GLN A 737 79.77 -69.97 21.43
CA GLN A 737 80.21 -70.10 22.81
C GLN A 737 79.47 -71.25 23.52
N GLY A 738 80.09 -72.43 23.53
CA GLY A 738 79.93 -73.45 24.57
C GLY A 738 81.25 -73.58 25.38
N PRO A 739 81.21 -73.71 26.73
CA PRO A 739 82.40 -73.56 27.55
C PRO A 739 83.34 -74.76 27.43
N GLY A 740 84.64 -74.46 27.33
CA GLY A 740 85.69 -75.47 27.21
C GLY A 740 85.85 -76.36 28.44
N ASN A 741 86.31 -77.58 28.17
CA ASN A 741 87.26 -78.30 29.02
C ASN A 741 88.27 -79.05 28.13
N ALA A 742 89.49 -78.51 28.11
CA ALA A 742 90.79 -79.18 28.32
C ALA A 742 91.22 -80.42 27.50
N PHE A 743 92.33 -80.20 26.75
CA PHE A 743 93.48 -81.09 26.37
C PHE A 743 93.16 -82.39 25.60
N ASP A 744 93.88 -82.83 24.56
CA ASP A 744 95.30 -82.73 24.13
C ASP A 744 95.37 -82.66 22.59
#